data_AF-A0A2A6P0F9-F1
#
_entry.id   AF-A0A2A6P0F9-F1
#
_cell.length_a   1.000
_cell.length_b   1.000
_cell.length_c   1.000
_cell.angle_alpha   90.00
_cell.angle_beta   90.00
_cell.angle_gamma   90.00
#
_symmetry.space_group_name_H-M   'P 1'
#
loop_
_entity.id
_entity.type
_entity.pdbx_description
1 polymer ?
#
loop_
_entity_poly.entity_id
_entity_poly.type
_entity_poly.pdbx_seq_one_letter_code
_entity_poly.pdbx_strand_id
1 'polypeptide(L)'
;MRASQISKRHCAKRSRVAAAALALTLVGFPQLSRELPSSFAYAQELTVDEKISELSELAPLERDLSAESLTFGAEVALTRWTELEADPAARSFDAYFEVFREVARIESVEHAAQVSGVDGTSKLASMASKAAVLRAEMRSRGLTGRDAGIAALKTLISSSDRSVFSGDPDIIRVRYTLILDYLSGIDIARLSIELAVRLSEAKLHQLSTDIYADFLPLYYEKFTSEQERGELLELAAGNAHLVGNPAVLRVLGDLLVGSPREEKASLARMVFEKVDLNFLKSAYASASGTAERTLAAWLHGVEVANGRQPQQTLDQLSAGTSQSLDPRAFELLTLSVEDEAERGRIVGEAVLKDIENGYSLIAYQKAVNLGLSPEAATDAYLTLTESLASAGYSNYVRVLASEVRASVTSGELTLNEAQTAALLRSVELVRDPSLVLEIAGTLPGATAVGEVTALRAKIRAVFSMPVDQAIGAQPIAFQANAPKALAFAAGLIDGSESDWAQIGKLSASSADDVALLSQVSARLWQYAARRNLLIEALSADGDMELKEAVAIGVTAFAGFDVSRGAGAEFAVALEKLLPSMRPENRPLLAASIGKVPDASKLNGEALARYSRYVAATGRSLKHFAEISKEGSSKVAEAEAVFASVNAASAGLKANPDYLERVTGFRRLAEARAAVLDRKGWLNSATPPAASAPPVLDFSGTSATSDGRLVVASPRQDGLPAAAAPFMPNLLLGPEAVASRIPVPALRESNESLAGISKRGETRATRLIRFSSEHFDEIINLGVREYLFLNAASSTPRVIFVTRGVVTMSDLVAQVAATDPDAITFDGNVVTLNVPLAVNDGATLIVSGREIKELRLNTRAGAFIINSGKLYFDGVSVTSFDDRTGKPSYVTDHEKGIFFRPFILGWSGSETFAANSRFVALGYAGGRTYGMSLSSGSTDTIVRQVQAAPPTGYFINNSFENLYYGFYAFEAKDIVFVGNELVNGVIYGLDPHDRSTNLRMAYNTAYGTQKKHGIIISREVDDSFILGNLSFENHGSGIMLDRLSYGTIVYANDASRNEGDGFSAMESPCALVDSNVFSANGRAGVKVRNSWDIHVEGNQIRGNAAAGIEAYIDNLVEAEKSEFRDFEEDPFYPIATIAARDNVIEKNGVGLSTRGASEAMFFRNKFIDQLPRYAGGDLKPLGLDIIARSMESGVSVRSVCMPKIPVDKECSLSRRGIIFAQSAQPGFAGADAAANYCVDTIGSPQAAAFNPQTGN
;
A
#
# COMPACT_ATOMS: atom_id res chain seq x y z
N MET A 1 -32.96 44.50 -17.58
CA MET A 1 -34.41 44.81 -17.41
C MET A 1 -35.15 43.56 -16.95
N ARG A 2 -36.43 43.70 -16.55
CA ARG A 2 -37.41 42.70 -16.06
C ARG A 2 -37.27 41.23 -16.54
N ALA A 3 -37.78 40.20 -15.85
CA ALA A 3 -38.12 39.96 -14.43
C ALA A 3 -38.79 38.57 -14.25
N SER A 4 -38.50 37.86 -13.14
CA SER A 4 -39.39 36.86 -12.46
C SER A 4 -39.74 35.55 -13.23
N GLN A 5 -40.29 34.46 -12.66
CA GLN A 5 -40.94 34.17 -11.36
C GLN A 5 -40.62 32.75 -10.79
N ILE A 6 -40.62 32.63 -9.45
CA ILE A 6 -41.27 31.57 -8.59
C ILE A 6 -40.99 30.08 -8.95
N SER A 7 -40.35 29.21 -8.15
CA SER A 7 -40.28 28.94 -6.68
C SER A 7 -41.45 28.17 -6.05
N LYS A 8 -41.18 26.99 -5.45
CA LYS A 8 -41.47 26.64 -4.03
C LYS A 8 -41.45 25.12 -3.75
N ARG A 9 -40.73 24.74 -2.70
CA ARG A 9 -41.12 23.67 -1.75
C ARG A 9 -41.09 24.26 -0.33
N HIS A 10 -41.82 23.65 0.60
CA HIS A 10 -41.87 24.12 2.00
C HIS A 10 -41.87 22.96 3.00
N CYS A 11 -40.84 22.97 3.84
CA CYS A 11 -40.83 22.67 5.29
C CYS A 11 -41.85 21.67 5.86
N ALA A 12 -41.32 20.61 6.50
CA ALA A 12 -41.91 20.01 7.69
C ALA A 12 -40.80 19.62 8.69
N LYS A 13 -40.78 20.24 9.88
CA LYS A 13 -39.88 19.88 10.99
C LYS A 13 -40.52 18.79 11.87
N ARG A 14 -39.70 17.94 12.49
CA ARG A 14 -39.95 17.35 13.83
C ARG A 14 -38.62 17.04 14.53
N SER A 15 -38.64 16.79 15.84
CA SER A 15 -37.50 17.18 16.70
C SER A 15 -37.37 16.37 18.00
N ARG A 16 -36.11 16.06 18.36
CA ARG A 16 -35.55 15.79 19.73
C ARG A 16 -36.21 14.70 20.59
N VAL A 17 -35.38 13.90 21.29
CA VAL A 17 -35.09 14.06 22.75
C VAL A 17 -34.19 12.91 23.27
N ALA A 18 -33.09 13.30 23.93
CA ALA A 18 -32.33 12.67 25.04
C ALA A 18 -31.88 11.19 25.00
N ALA A 19 -30.89 10.91 25.86
CA ALA A 19 -30.30 9.59 26.12
C ALA A 19 -30.44 9.20 27.60
N ALA A 20 -30.21 7.92 27.90
CA ALA A 20 -29.89 7.43 29.25
C ALA A 20 -28.95 6.21 29.12
N ALA A 21 -28.08 6.01 30.10
CA ALA A 21 -27.09 4.93 30.10
C ALA A 21 -27.35 3.91 31.21
N LEU A 22 -26.86 2.68 31.03
CA LEU A 22 -26.56 1.77 32.14
C LEU A 22 -25.32 0.95 31.80
N ALA A 23 -24.44 0.77 32.78
CA ALA A 23 -23.24 -0.06 32.66
C ALA A 23 -23.28 -1.16 33.71
N LEU A 24 -22.75 -2.34 33.38
CA LEU A 24 -22.54 -3.42 34.35
C LEU A 24 -21.32 -4.23 33.95
N THR A 25 -20.42 -4.42 34.92
CA THR A 25 -19.16 -5.17 34.79
C THR A 25 -19.25 -6.46 35.60
N LEU A 26 -18.71 -7.56 35.07
CA LEU A 26 -18.35 -8.77 35.82
C LEU A 26 -17.30 -9.58 35.02
N VAL A 27 -16.61 -10.52 35.67
CA VAL A 27 -15.24 -10.91 35.29
C VAL A 27 -15.00 -12.43 35.33
N GLY A 28 -14.32 -12.98 34.30
CA GLY A 28 -13.22 -13.95 34.49
C GLY A 28 -13.37 -15.41 33.98
N PHE A 29 -12.50 -15.77 33.01
CA PHE A 29 -11.86 -17.09 32.78
C PHE A 29 -12.72 -18.33 32.37
N PRO A 30 -12.12 -19.41 31.80
CA PRO A 30 -10.89 -19.54 30.97
C PRO A 30 -11.13 -20.31 29.64
N GLN A 31 -10.05 -20.82 29.00
CA GLN A 31 -10.00 -21.49 27.67
C GLN A 31 -10.44 -22.98 27.64
N LEU A 32 -10.41 -23.56 26.42
CA LEU A 32 -10.67 -24.95 25.95
C LEU A 32 -12.13 -25.18 25.49
N SER A 33 -12.41 -25.88 24.37
CA SER A 33 -11.54 -26.66 23.46
C SER A 33 -12.06 -26.77 22.01
N ARG A 34 -11.13 -26.91 21.05
CA ARG A 34 -11.18 -27.63 19.76
C ARG A 34 -12.38 -27.52 18.79
N GLU A 35 -12.02 -27.24 17.52
CA GLU A 35 -12.50 -27.88 16.29
C GLU A 35 -14.02 -27.98 16.03
N LEU A 36 -14.53 -26.97 15.31
CA LEU A 36 -15.68 -27.11 14.41
C LEU A 36 -15.25 -26.58 13.01
N PRO A 37 -15.28 -27.40 11.94
CA PRO A 37 -14.97 -26.92 10.60
C PRO A 37 -16.01 -25.89 10.13
N SER A 38 -15.56 -24.70 9.72
CA SER A 38 -16.42 -23.64 9.20
C SER A 38 -16.78 -23.87 7.72
N SER A 39 -17.49 -24.97 7.43
CA SER A 39 -17.99 -25.29 6.10
C SER A 39 -19.15 -24.36 5.72
N PHE A 40 -18.86 -23.30 4.97
CA PHE A 40 -19.88 -22.36 4.47
C PHE A 40 -20.78 -23.03 3.42
N ALA A 41 -21.95 -23.51 3.85
CA ALA A 41 -23.04 -23.82 2.94
C ALA A 41 -23.58 -22.51 2.34
N TYR A 42 -23.40 -22.30 1.03
CA TYR A 42 -24.06 -21.22 0.30
C TYR A 42 -25.57 -21.50 0.25
N ALA A 43 -26.32 -20.95 1.20
CA ALA A 43 -27.77 -20.90 1.13
C ALA A 43 -28.18 -19.96 -0.02
N GLN A 44 -28.31 -20.52 -1.23
CA GLN A 44 -28.94 -19.81 -2.35
C GLN A 44 -30.40 -19.53 -1.98
N GLU A 45 -30.82 -18.27 -2.01
CA GLU A 45 -32.24 -17.94 -2.07
C GLU A 45 -32.80 -18.51 -3.38
N LEU A 46 -33.69 -19.51 -3.30
CA LEU A 46 -34.33 -20.17 -4.45
C LEU A 46 -35.42 -19.27 -5.07
N THR A 47 -35.07 -18.04 -5.44
CA THR A 47 -35.92 -17.13 -6.22
C THR A 47 -35.86 -17.50 -7.71
N VAL A 48 -36.49 -18.61 -8.08
CA VAL A 48 -36.67 -19.03 -9.49
C VAL A 48 -37.80 -18.20 -10.11
N ASP A 49 -37.53 -16.91 -10.30
CA ASP A 49 -38.48 -15.92 -10.85
C ASP A 49 -38.19 -15.59 -12.34
N GLU A 50 -37.20 -16.25 -12.95
CA GLU A 50 -36.84 -16.05 -14.36
C GLU A 50 -37.11 -17.31 -15.22
N LYS A 51 -38.14 -17.19 -16.07
CA LYS A 51 -38.41 -18.02 -17.27
C LYS A 51 -38.63 -19.53 -17.07
N ILE A 52 -39.76 -19.88 -16.43
CA ILE A 52 -40.49 -21.10 -16.80
C ILE A 52 -41.89 -20.68 -17.27
N SER A 53 -42.24 -21.00 -18.53
CA SER A 53 -43.47 -20.52 -19.19
C SER A 53 -44.77 -21.13 -18.67
N GLU A 54 -44.69 -22.10 -17.76
CA GLU A 54 -45.83 -22.86 -17.22
C GLU A 54 -46.24 -22.40 -15.81
N LEU A 55 -45.47 -21.49 -15.18
CA LEU A 55 -45.74 -20.94 -13.84
C LEU A 55 -47.07 -20.18 -13.72
N SER A 56 -47.72 -19.84 -14.84
CA SER A 56 -49.01 -19.12 -14.87
C SER A 56 -50.23 -19.98 -14.52
N GLU A 57 -50.12 -21.30 -14.47
CA GLU A 57 -51.27 -22.19 -14.18
C GLU A 57 -51.41 -22.56 -12.69
N LEU A 58 -50.43 -22.20 -11.85
CA LEU A 58 -50.44 -22.45 -10.40
C LEU A 58 -51.04 -21.28 -9.60
N ALA A 59 -51.70 -21.60 -8.50
CA ALA A 59 -52.43 -20.69 -7.63
C ALA A 59 -51.50 -19.84 -6.73
N PRO A 60 -51.93 -18.64 -6.27
CA PRO A 60 -51.07 -17.75 -5.47
C PRO A 60 -50.52 -18.36 -4.17
N LEU A 61 -51.26 -19.27 -3.54
CA LEU A 61 -50.86 -19.97 -2.30
C LEU A 61 -49.68 -20.94 -2.50
N GLU A 62 -49.40 -21.36 -3.73
CA GLU A 62 -48.31 -22.28 -4.04
C GLU A 62 -46.96 -21.55 -4.16
N ARG A 63 -46.99 -20.21 -4.27
CA ARG A 63 -45.80 -19.35 -4.44
C ARG A 63 -45.23 -18.79 -3.14
N ASP A 64 -46.04 -18.65 -2.09
CA ASP A 64 -45.61 -18.11 -0.79
C ASP A 64 -44.92 -19.18 0.07
N LEU A 65 -43.69 -18.91 0.49
CA LEU A 65 -42.92 -19.79 1.40
C LEU A 65 -43.59 -19.80 2.79
N SER A 66 -44.38 -20.84 3.05
CA SER A 66 -45.32 -20.93 4.18
C SER A 66 -45.43 -22.36 4.72
N ALA A 67 -45.93 -22.53 5.94
CA ALA A 67 -46.11 -23.85 6.56
C ALA A 67 -47.14 -24.71 5.78
N GLU A 68 -48.13 -24.05 5.20
CA GLU A 68 -49.18 -24.61 4.34
C GLU A 68 -48.59 -25.06 2.99
N SER A 69 -47.82 -24.19 2.31
CA SER A 69 -47.12 -24.53 1.04
C SER A 69 -46.12 -25.68 1.21
N LEU A 70 -45.43 -25.75 2.35
CA LEU A 70 -44.55 -26.88 2.67
C LEU A 70 -45.34 -28.17 2.91
N THR A 71 -46.51 -28.10 3.55
CA THR A 71 -47.38 -29.27 3.77
C THR A 71 -47.95 -29.81 2.46
N PHE A 72 -48.50 -28.93 1.62
CA PHE A 72 -49.05 -29.31 0.32
C PHE A 72 -47.98 -29.90 -0.61
N GLY A 73 -46.82 -29.23 -0.71
CA GLY A 73 -45.68 -29.76 -1.47
C GLY A 73 -45.20 -31.13 -0.95
N ALA A 74 -45.27 -31.36 0.37
CA ALA A 74 -44.93 -32.65 0.95
C ALA A 74 -45.94 -33.76 0.61
N GLU A 75 -47.25 -33.48 0.67
CA GLU A 75 -48.31 -34.42 0.31
C GLU A 75 -48.25 -34.79 -1.18
N VAL A 76 -48.02 -33.81 -2.06
CA VAL A 76 -47.83 -34.03 -3.51
C VAL A 76 -46.57 -34.86 -3.78
N ALA A 77 -45.43 -34.50 -3.18
CA ALA A 77 -44.17 -35.23 -3.35
C ALA A 77 -44.28 -36.69 -2.86
N LEU A 78 -44.89 -36.93 -1.70
CA LEU A 78 -45.11 -38.27 -1.15
C LEU A 78 -46.06 -39.12 -2.00
N THR A 79 -47.13 -38.53 -2.51
CA THR A 79 -48.08 -39.23 -3.39
C THR A 79 -47.38 -39.64 -4.68
N ARG A 80 -46.74 -38.69 -5.36
CA ARG A 80 -46.06 -38.91 -6.64
C ARG A 80 -44.86 -39.85 -6.51
N TRP A 81 -44.12 -39.81 -5.41
CA TRP A 81 -43.07 -40.80 -5.10
C TRP A 81 -43.64 -42.22 -4.97
N THR A 82 -44.77 -42.36 -4.28
CA THR A 82 -45.45 -43.68 -4.13
C THR A 82 -45.95 -44.22 -5.48
N GLU A 83 -46.47 -43.34 -6.34
CA GLU A 83 -46.88 -43.69 -7.71
C GLU A 83 -45.69 -44.12 -8.59
N LEU A 84 -44.59 -43.36 -8.55
CA LEU A 84 -43.36 -43.65 -9.30
C LEU A 84 -42.72 -44.98 -8.85
N GLU A 85 -42.73 -45.28 -7.56
CA GLU A 85 -42.28 -46.58 -7.08
C GLU A 85 -43.21 -47.72 -7.49
N ALA A 86 -44.53 -47.50 -7.53
CA ALA A 86 -45.51 -48.51 -7.92
C ALA A 86 -45.57 -48.82 -9.42
N ASP A 87 -45.41 -47.82 -10.30
CA ASP A 87 -45.50 -47.98 -11.76
C ASP A 87 -44.17 -47.65 -12.49
N PRO A 88 -43.44 -48.67 -13.00
CA PRO A 88 -42.27 -48.47 -13.83
C PRO A 88 -42.50 -47.65 -15.11
N ALA A 89 -43.73 -47.59 -15.65
CA ALA A 89 -44.05 -46.81 -16.85
C ALA A 89 -44.21 -45.30 -16.58
N ALA A 90 -44.49 -44.91 -15.33
CA ALA A 90 -44.57 -43.50 -14.92
C ALA A 90 -43.19 -42.85 -14.68
N ARG A 91 -42.12 -43.65 -14.61
CA ARG A 91 -40.76 -43.21 -14.21
C ARG A 91 -40.08 -42.39 -15.31
N SER A 92 -39.98 -41.07 -15.10
CA SER A 92 -39.23 -40.15 -15.95
C SER A 92 -38.32 -39.23 -15.13
N PHE A 93 -37.32 -38.61 -15.78
CA PHE A 93 -36.45 -37.61 -15.16
C PHE A 93 -37.27 -36.49 -14.53
N ASP A 94 -38.22 -35.91 -15.28
CA ASP A 94 -39.04 -34.80 -14.81
C ASP A 94 -39.95 -35.19 -13.64
N ALA A 95 -40.51 -36.41 -13.65
CA ALA A 95 -41.36 -36.86 -12.55
C ALA A 95 -40.59 -37.00 -11.23
N TYR A 96 -39.36 -37.53 -11.27
CA TYR A 96 -38.48 -37.55 -10.10
C TYR A 96 -37.88 -36.18 -9.76
N PHE A 97 -37.61 -35.31 -10.74
CA PHE A 97 -37.11 -33.95 -10.51
C PHE A 97 -38.14 -33.07 -9.78
N GLU A 98 -39.43 -33.17 -10.14
CA GLU A 98 -40.50 -32.45 -9.44
C GLU A 98 -40.62 -32.90 -7.96
N VAL A 99 -40.49 -34.21 -7.70
CA VAL A 99 -40.42 -34.74 -6.32
C VAL A 99 -39.17 -34.22 -5.61
N PHE A 100 -38.00 -34.26 -6.27
CA PHE A 100 -36.74 -33.74 -5.74
C PHE A 100 -36.85 -32.26 -5.34
N ARG A 101 -37.39 -31.39 -6.20
CA ARG A 101 -37.48 -29.95 -5.94
C ARG A 101 -38.26 -29.65 -4.65
N GLU A 102 -39.40 -30.29 -4.46
CA GLU A 102 -40.22 -30.04 -3.26
C GLU A 102 -39.57 -30.58 -1.98
N VAL A 103 -38.94 -31.76 -2.03
CA VAL A 103 -38.25 -32.32 -0.86
C VAL A 103 -37.00 -31.51 -0.51
N ALA A 104 -36.19 -31.13 -1.51
CA ALA A 104 -35.01 -30.29 -1.31
C ALA A 104 -35.39 -28.89 -0.78
N ARG A 105 -36.52 -28.31 -1.23
CA ARG A 105 -37.10 -27.08 -0.67
C ARG A 105 -37.41 -27.23 0.82
N ILE A 106 -38.03 -28.33 1.23
CA ILE A 106 -38.36 -28.63 2.63
C ILE A 106 -37.09 -28.83 3.47
N GLU A 107 -36.15 -29.68 3.04
CA GLU A 107 -34.90 -29.95 3.77
C GLU A 107 -34.01 -28.70 3.90
N SER A 108 -34.00 -27.82 2.88
CA SER A 108 -33.21 -26.58 2.89
C SER A 108 -33.76 -25.53 3.86
N VAL A 109 -35.09 -25.41 4.01
CA VAL A 109 -35.73 -24.49 4.98
C VAL A 109 -35.40 -24.88 6.42
N GLU A 110 -35.33 -26.19 6.72
CA GLU A 110 -34.87 -26.67 8.03
C GLU A 110 -33.40 -26.28 8.27
N HIS A 111 -32.51 -26.56 7.31
CA HIS A 111 -31.08 -26.32 7.46
C HIS A 111 -30.73 -24.82 7.57
N ALA A 112 -31.36 -23.96 6.76
CA ALA A 112 -31.15 -22.52 6.83
C ALA A 112 -31.47 -21.93 8.22
N ALA A 113 -32.49 -22.46 8.90
CA ALA A 113 -32.84 -22.04 10.26
C ALA A 113 -31.87 -22.58 11.33
N GLN A 114 -31.27 -23.76 11.13
CA GLN A 114 -30.22 -24.29 12.00
C GLN A 114 -28.95 -23.42 11.94
N VAL A 115 -28.56 -22.97 10.74
CA VAL A 115 -27.38 -22.12 10.53
C VAL A 115 -27.61 -20.68 11.01
N SER A 116 -28.81 -20.12 10.82
CA SER A 116 -29.07 -18.69 11.03
C SER A 116 -29.34 -18.25 12.49
N GLY A 117 -29.17 -19.15 13.48
CA GLY A 117 -29.28 -18.81 14.92
C GLY A 117 -30.62 -18.18 15.32
N VAL A 118 -31.71 -18.65 14.71
CA VAL A 118 -32.96 -17.88 14.59
C VAL A 118 -33.75 -17.77 15.90
N ASP A 119 -34.20 -16.55 16.24
CA ASP A 119 -35.14 -16.31 17.34
C ASP A 119 -36.46 -17.08 17.12
N GLY A 120 -36.86 -17.84 18.15
CA GLY A 120 -38.02 -18.73 18.16
C GLY A 120 -39.38 -18.05 17.98
N THR A 121 -39.43 -16.72 17.97
CA THR A 121 -40.63 -15.93 17.67
C THR A 121 -40.82 -15.61 16.17
N SER A 122 -39.84 -15.94 15.32
CA SER A 122 -39.88 -15.62 13.89
C SER A 122 -40.74 -16.57 13.05
N LYS A 123 -41.21 -16.10 11.88
CA LYS A 123 -41.86 -16.95 10.87
C LYS A 123 -40.97 -18.11 10.41
N LEU A 124 -39.68 -17.84 10.21
CA LEU A 124 -38.70 -18.84 9.76
C LEU A 124 -38.55 -19.99 10.76
N ALA A 125 -38.56 -19.72 12.07
CA ALA A 125 -38.54 -20.76 13.10
C ALA A 125 -39.79 -21.66 13.06
N SER A 126 -40.98 -21.08 12.87
CA SER A 126 -42.22 -21.87 12.74
C SER A 126 -42.25 -22.74 11.47
N MET A 127 -41.73 -22.22 10.35
CA MET A 127 -41.60 -22.95 9.10
C MET A 127 -40.57 -24.08 9.19
N ALA A 128 -39.41 -23.84 9.80
CA ALA A 128 -38.39 -24.87 10.04
C ALA A 128 -38.91 -25.99 10.96
N SER A 129 -39.65 -25.65 12.02
CA SER A 129 -40.30 -26.64 12.88
C SER A 129 -41.30 -27.52 12.12
N LYS A 130 -42.04 -26.95 11.15
CA LYS A 130 -42.93 -27.73 10.28
C LYS A 130 -42.17 -28.56 9.25
N ALA A 131 -41.11 -28.01 8.66
CA ALA A 131 -40.23 -28.70 7.72
C ALA A 131 -39.59 -29.95 8.35
N ALA A 132 -39.08 -29.85 9.58
CA ALA A 132 -38.52 -30.98 10.32
C ALA A 132 -39.53 -32.14 10.52
N VAL A 133 -40.79 -31.82 10.82
CA VAL A 133 -41.87 -32.81 10.96
C VAL A 133 -42.18 -33.48 9.62
N LEU A 134 -42.31 -32.70 8.54
CA LEU A 134 -42.58 -33.21 7.20
C LEU A 134 -41.42 -34.10 6.69
N ARG A 135 -40.17 -33.68 6.95
CA ARG A 135 -38.96 -34.45 6.64
C ARG A 135 -38.90 -35.78 7.40
N ALA A 136 -39.31 -35.80 8.66
CA ALA A 136 -39.40 -37.03 9.44
C ALA A 136 -40.45 -38.00 8.87
N GLU A 137 -41.60 -37.49 8.42
CA GLU A 137 -42.60 -38.30 7.72
C GLU A 137 -42.08 -38.82 6.38
N MET A 138 -41.46 -37.96 5.56
CA MET A 138 -40.86 -38.35 4.27
C MET A 138 -39.83 -39.47 4.44
N ARG A 139 -38.91 -39.32 5.40
CA ARG A 139 -37.92 -40.34 5.75
C ARG A 139 -38.57 -41.65 6.20
N SER A 140 -39.66 -41.61 6.96
CA SER A 140 -40.39 -42.82 7.38
C SER A 140 -41.02 -43.59 6.21
N ARG A 141 -41.23 -42.94 5.06
CA ARG A 141 -41.75 -43.52 3.82
C ARG A 141 -40.67 -43.74 2.75
N GLY A 142 -39.38 -43.62 3.11
CA GLY A 142 -38.26 -43.84 2.17
C GLY A 142 -38.07 -42.72 1.14
N LEU A 143 -38.47 -41.48 1.44
CA LEU A 143 -38.24 -40.31 0.60
C LEU A 143 -37.28 -39.32 1.27
N THR A 144 -36.21 -38.94 0.57
CA THR A 144 -35.38 -37.75 0.84
C THR A 144 -35.02 -37.04 -0.46
N GLY A 145 -34.47 -35.82 -0.38
CA GLY A 145 -33.93 -35.14 -1.56
C GLY A 145 -32.78 -35.92 -2.20
N ARG A 146 -32.03 -36.72 -1.42
CA ARG A 146 -31.02 -37.64 -1.95
C ARG A 146 -31.65 -38.74 -2.80
N ASP A 147 -32.66 -39.42 -2.28
CA ASP A 147 -33.27 -40.57 -2.97
C ASP A 147 -33.96 -40.14 -4.27
N ALA A 148 -34.73 -39.03 -4.22
CA ALA A 148 -35.39 -38.46 -5.39
C ALA A 148 -34.39 -37.92 -6.43
N GLY A 149 -33.32 -37.23 -5.99
CA GLY A 149 -32.28 -36.72 -6.87
C GLY A 149 -31.48 -37.83 -7.56
N ILE A 150 -31.12 -38.89 -6.83
CA ILE A 150 -30.48 -40.08 -7.38
C ILE A 150 -31.40 -40.81 -8.37
N ALA A 151 -32.69 -40.93 -8.06
CA ALA A 151 -33.67 -41.54 -8.97
C ALA A 151 -33.80 -40.74 -10.28
N ALA A 152 -33.90 -39.41 -10.18
CA ALA A 152 -33.93 -38.52 -11.35
C ALA A 152 -32.67 -38.68 -12.22
N LEU A 153 -31.47 -38.56 -11.62
CA LEU A 153 -30.20 -38.71 -12.35
C LEU A 153 -30.09 -40.07 -13.03
N LYS A 154 -30.39 -41.17 -12.32
CA LYS A 154 -30.37 -42.52 -12.90
C LYS A 154 -31.32 -42.65 -14.08
N THR A 155 -32.55 -42.15 -13.98
CA THR A 155 -33.52 -42.20 -15.08
C THR A 155 -33.07 -41.35 -16.28
N LEU A 156 -32.43 -40.20 -16.04
CA LEU A 156 -31.85 -39.36 -17.10
C LEU A 156 -30.70 -40.05 -17.83
N ILE A 157 -29.78 -40.67 -17.08
CA ILE A 157 -28.63 -41.42 -17.61
C ILE A 157 -29.11 -42.65 -18.40
N SER A 158 -30.04 -43.44 -17.83
CA SER A 158 -30.54 -44.67 -18.44
C SER A 158 -31.50 -44.46 -19.61
N SER A 159 -31.99 -43.23 -19.85
CA SER A 159 -32.94 -42.96 -20.93
C SER A 159 -32.35 -43.32 -22.28
N SER A 160 -32.92 -44.32 -22.95
CA SER A 160 -32.61 -44.64 -24.35
C SER A 160 -33.17 -43.62 -25.33
N ASP A 161 -34.16 -42.81 -24.91
CA ASP A 161 -34.78 -41.79 -25.74
C ASP A 161 -33.95 -40.50 -25.75
N ARG A 162 -33.63 -40.03 -26.95
CA ARG A 162 -32.92 -38.77 -27.20
C ARG A 162 -33.84 -37.54 -27.14
N SER A 163 -35.17 -37.73 -27.12
CA SER A 163 -36.13 -36.61 -26.99
C SER A 163 -35.95 -35.83 -25.67
N VAL A 164 -35.53 -36.52 -24.61
CA VAL A 164 -35.20 -35.91 -23.29
C VAL A 164 -34.13 -34.83 -23.41
N PHE A 165 -33.27 -34.90 -24.43
CA PHE A 165 -32.20 -33.94 -24.71
C PHE A 165 -32.51 -33.03 -25.93
N SER A 166 -33.74 -33.04 -26.46
CA SER A 166 -34.11 -32.26 -27.66
C SER A 166 -34.86 -30.95 -27.38
N GLY A 167 -35.07 -30.61 -26.11
CA GLY A 167 -35.60 -29.30 -25.69
C GLY A 167 -34.52 -28.22 -25.62
N ASP A 168 -34.83 -27.13 -24.91
CA ASP A 168 -33.85 -26.07 -24.59
C ASP A 168 -32.75 -26.62 -23.66
N PRO A 169 -31.46 -26.61 -24.06
CA PRO A 169 -30.35 -27.12 -23.25
C PRO A 169 -30.21 -26.43 -21.89
N ASP A 170 -30.60 -25.16 -21.75
CA ASP A 170 -30.47 -24.43 -20.48
C ASP A 170 -31.51 -24.89 -19.45
N ILE A 171 -32.69 -25.36 -19.88
CA ILE A 171 -33.71 -25.93 -18.98
C ILE A 171 -33.17 -27.20 -18.33
N ILE A 172 -32.63 -28.13 -19.11
CA ILE A 172 -32.10 -29.40 -18.56
C ILE A 172 -30.81 -29.18 -17.77
N ARG A 173 -29.99 -28.19 -18.15
CA ARG A 173 -28.84 -27.71 -17.36
C ARG A 173 -29.26 -27.32 -15.94
N VAL A 174 -30.22 -26.41 -15.81
CA VAL A 174 -30.71 -25.93 -14.50
C VAL A 174 -31.24 -27.10 -13.67
N ARG A 175 -32.02 -28.01 -14.28
CA ARG A 175 -32.60 -29.16 -13.57
C ARG A 175 -31.53 -30.12 -13.01
N TYR A 176 -30.53 -30.54 -13.80
CA TYR A 176 -29.49 -31.42 -13.25
C TYR A 176 -28.54 -30.67 -12.31
N THR A 177 -28.25 -29.38 -12.56
CA THR A 177 -27.38 -28.55 -11.69
C THR A 177 -27.94 -28.45 -10.28
N LEU A 178 -29.25 -28.22 -10.14
CA LEU A 178 -29.92 -28.18 -8.83
C LEU A 178 -29.80 -29.51 -8.06
N ILE A 179 -29.75 -30.65 -8.74
CA ILE A 179 -29.51 -31.95 -8.08
C ILE A 179 -28.03 -32.08 -7.69
N LEU A 180 -27.11 -31.81 -8.61
CA LEU A 180 -25.67 -32.02 -8.38
C LEU A 180 -25.07 -31.07 -7.33
N ASP A 181 -25.54 -29.82 -7.22
CA ASP A 181 -25.11 -28.86 -6.19
C ASP A 181 -25.62 -29.25 -4.78
N TYR A 182 -26.87 -29.76 -4.70
CA TYR A 182 -27.48 -30.24 -3.45
C TYR A 182 -26.88 -31.55 -2.93
N LEU A 183 -26.33 -32.38 -3.82
CA LEU A 183 -25.81 -33.71 -3.48
C LEU A 183 -24.28 -33.75 -3.31
N SER A 184 -23.79 -34.84 -2.73
CA SER A 184 -22.36 -35.12 -2.52
C SER A 184 -22.14 -36.58 -2.13
N GLY A 185 -20.91 -37.06 -2.29
CA GLY A 185 -20.52 -38.46 -2.13
C GLY A 185 -19.99 -39.08 -3.42
N ILE A 186 -19.18 -40.13 -3.30
CA ILE A 186 -18.53 -40.79 -4.44
C ILE A 186 -19.53 -41.47 -5.40
N ASP A 187 -20.68 -41.91 -4.87
CA ASP A 187 -21.83 -42.40 -5.62
C ASP A 187 -22.48 -41.32 -6.51
N ILE A 188 -22.52 -40.07 -6.03
CA ILE A 188 -22.98 -38.91 -6.80
C ILE A 188 -21.94 -38.52 -7.86
N ALA A 189 -20.65 -38.58 -7.52
CA ALA A 189 -19.56 -38.30 -8.45
C ALA A 189 -19.57 -39.29 -9.64
N ARG A 190 -19.79 -40.59 -9.39
CA ARG A 190 -20.06 -41.60 -10.45
C ARG A 190 -21.21 -41.18 -11.35
N LEU A 191 -22.37 -40.87 -10.78
CA LEU A 191 -23.56 -40.46 -11.56
C LEU A 191 -23.31 -39.17 -12.37
N SER A 192 -22.52 -38.23 -11.86
CA SER A 192 -22.17 -37.02 -12.61
C SER A 192 -21.26 -37.33 -13.83
N ILE A 193 -20.31 -38.26 -13.69
CA ILE A 193 -19.45 -38.69 -14.79
C ILE A 193 -20.24 -39.49 -15.83
N GLU A 194 -21.12 -40.40 -15.39
CA GLU A 194 -22.05 -41.13 -16.27
C GLU A 194 -22.96 -40.17 -17.05
N LEU A 195 -23.50 -39.12 -16.39
CA LEU A 195 -24.29 -38.08 -17.05
C LEU A 195 -23.45 -37.24 -18.03
N ALA A 196 -22.21 -36.89 -17.68
CA ALA A 196 -21.31 -36.17 -18.59
C ALA A 196 -21.03 -36.99 -19.87
N VAL A 197 -20.75 -38.29 -19.74
CA VAL A 197 -20.62 -39.20 -20.90
C VAL A 197 -21.92 -39.21 -21.71
N ARG A 198 -23.08 -39.36 -21.06
CA ARG A 198 -24.38 -39.41 -21.75
C ARG A 198 -24.72 -38.12 -22.50
N LEU A 199 -24.37 -36.96 -21.94
CA LEU A 199 -24.50 -35.66 -22.61
C LEU A 199 -23.56 -35.55 -23.83
N SER A 200 -22.34 -36.10 -23.76
CA SER A 200 -21.43 -36.15 -24.92
C SER A 200 -21.99 -37.04 -26.04
N GLU A 201 -22.56 -38.21 -25.72
CA GLU A 201 -23.26 -39.06 -26.69
C GLU A 201 -24.48 -38.38 -27.34
N ALA A 202 -25.12 -37.46 -26.62
CA ALA A 202 -26.19 -36.59 -27.11
C ALA A 202 -25.69 -35.36 -27.90
N LYS A 203 -24.37 -35.19 -28.04
CA LYS A 203 -23.66 -34.04 -28.65
C LYS A 203 -23.75 -32.72 -27.86
N LEU A 204 -24.15 -32.78 -26.59
CA LEU A 204 -24.19 -31.64 -25.67
C LEU A 204 -22.83 -31.45 -24.98
N HIS A 205 -21.76 -31.35 -25.79
CA HIS A 205 -20.38 -31.36 -25.32
C HIS A 205 -20.05 -30.22 -24.33
N GLN A 206 -20.70 -29.06 -24.44
CA GLN A 206 -20.53 -27.99 -23.45
C GLN A 206 -21.07 -28.42 -22.08
N LEU A 207 -22.31 -28.90 -21.99
CA LEU A 207 -22.90 -29.36 -20.73
C LEU A 207 -22.12 -30.55 -20.13
N SER A 208 -21.60 -31.44 -20.99
CA SER A 208 -20.70 -32.52 -20.59
C SER A 208 -19.38 -32.01 -19.97
N THR A 209 -18.80 -30.95 -20.54
CA THR A 209 -17.58 -30.30 -20.02
C THR A 209 -17.85 -29.51 -18.74
N ASP A 210 -18.99 -28.81 -18.69
CA ASP A 210 -19.41 -28.00 -17.55
C ASP A 210 -19.60 -28.88 -16.31
N ILE A 211 -20.05 -30.14 -16.45
CA ILE A 211 -20.10 -31.06 -15.31
C ILE A 211 -18.72 -31.33 -14.70
N TYR A 212 -17.68 -31.49 -15.53
CA TYR A 212 -16.30 -31.62 -15.06
C TYR A 212 -15.83 -30.32 -14.39
N ALA A 213 -16.08 -29.17 -15.01
CA ALA A 213 -15.61 -27.88 -14.51
C ALA A 213 -16.29 -27.46 -13.18
N ASP A 214 -17.60 -27.67 -13.05
CA ASP A 214 -18.41 -27.10 -11.99
C ASP A 214 -18.58 -28.03 -10.77
N PHE A 215 -18.67 -29.36 -10.95
CA PHE A 215 -18.99 -30.29 -9.83
C PHE A 215 -17.84 -31.18 -9.36
N LEU A 216 -16.91 -31.60 -10.23
CA LEU A 216 -15.82 -32.48 -9.80
C LEU A 216 -14.94 -31.86 -8.69
N PRO A 217 -14.52 -30.58 -8.78
CA PRO A 217 -13.87 -29.88 -7.66
C PRO A 217 -14.73 -29.83 -6.40
N LEU A 218 -16.02 -29.49 -6.54
CA LEU A 218 -16.99 -29.39 -5.45
C LEU A 218 -17.28 -30.73 -4.74
N TYR A 219 -17.05 -31.87 -5.39
CA TYR A 219 -17.03 -33.19 -4.72
C TYR A 219 -15.67 -33.52 -4.13
N TYR A 220 -14.58 -33.23 -4.87
CA TYR A 220 -13.21 -33.51 -4.44
C TYR A 220 -12.85 -32.82 -3.12
N GLU A 221 -13.23 -31.54 -2.97
CA GLU A 221 -13.08 -30.76 -1.73
C GLU A 221 -13.89 -31.30 -0.54
N LYS A 222 -14.94 -32.11 -0.78
CA LYS A 222 -15.78 -32.70 0.26
C LYS A 222 -15.28 -34.07 0.74
N PHE A 223 -14.34 -34.70 0.03
CA PHE A 223 -13.78 -35.99 0.42
C PHE A 223 -12.67 -35.84 1.45
N THR A 224 -12.63 -36.74 2.44
CA THR A 224 -11.59 -36.74 3.48
C THR A 224 -10.52 -37.79 3.24
N SER A 225 -10.82 -38.88 2.51
CA SER A 225 -9.88 -39.97 2.25
C SER A 225 -9.21 -39.91 0.86
N GLU A 226 -7.94 -40.36 0.79
CA GLU A 226 -7.24 -40.61 -0.49
C GLU A 226 -8.05 -41.57 -1.38
N GLN A 227 -8.73 -42.56 -0.79
CA GLN A 227 -9.49 -43.56 -1.53
C GLN A 227 -10.67 -42.95 -2.31
N GLU A 228 -11.44 -42.03 -1.73
CA GLU A 228 -12.54 -41.34 -2.42
C GLU A 228 -12.00 -40.37 -3.50
N ARG A 229 -10.91 -39.66 -3.20
CA ARG A 229 -10.22 -38.78 -4.15
C ARG A 229 -9.68 -39.56 -5.36
N GLY A 230 -9.04 -40.70 -5.10
CA GLY A 230 -8.54 -41.64 -6.10
C GLY A 230 -9.65 -42.25 -6.94
N GLU A 231 -10.74 -42.74 -6.32
CA GLU A 231 -11.86 -43.30 -7.10
C GLU A 231 -12.48 -42.25 -8.04
N LEU A 232 -12.69 -41.01 -7.57
CA LEU A 232 -13.19 -39.93 -8.43
C LEU A 232 -12.22 -39.63 -9.58
N LEU A 233 -10.92 -39.54 -9.29
CA LEU A 233 -9.90 -39.25 -10.28
C LEU A 233 -9.72 -40.38 -11.32
N GLU A 234 -9.76 -41.65 -10.90
CA GLU A 234 -9.75 -42.81 -11.79
C GLU A 234 -10.95 -42.80 -12.76
N LEU A 235 -12.16 -42.60 -12.21
CA LEU A 235 -13.39 -42.54 -12.99
C LEU A 235 -13.36 -41.38 -14.01
N ALA A 236 -12.94 -40.19 -13.59
CA ALA A 236 -12.90 -39.01 -14.44
C ALA A 236 -11.80 -39.12 -15.52
N ALA A 237 -10.62 -39.65 -15.18
CA ALA A 237 -9.54 -39.87 -16.12
C ALA A 237 -9.89 -40.91 -17.19
N GLY A 238 -10.48 -42.05 -16.78
CA GLY A 238 -10.89 -43.09 -17.71
C GLY A 238 -11.99 -42.65 -18.68
N ASN A 239 -12.95 -41.83 -18.23
CA ASN A 239 -14.07 -41.35 -19.04
C ASN A 239 -13.77 -40.06 -19.83
N ALA A 240 -12.64 -39.39 -19.59
CA ALA A 240 -12.26 -38.14 -20.27
C ALA A 240 -12.35 -38.21 -21.81
N HIS A 241 -11.94 -39.34 -22.39
CA HIS A 241 -11.97 -39.54 -23.84
C HIS A 241 -13.38 -39.67 -24.44
N LEU A 242 -14.38 -40.04 -23.63
CA LEU A 242 -15.79 -40.11 -24.03
C LEU A 242 -16.47 -38.73 -23.97
N VAL A 243 -16.01 -37.84 -23.08
CA VAL A 243 -16.38 -36.41 -23.11
C VAL A 243 -15.78 -35.72 -24.34
N GLY A 244 -14.55 -36.09 -24.73
CA GLY A 244 -13.93 -35.70 -25.99
C GLY A 244 -13.47 -34.25 -26.09
N ASN A 245 -13.65 -33.44 -25.03
CA ASN A 245 -13.16 -32.07 -24.95
C ASN A 245 -11.85 -32.01 -24.12
N PRO A 246 -10.72 -31.55 -24.68
CA PRO A 246 -9.45 -31.40 -23.95
C PRO A 246 -9.53 -30.58 -22.66
N ALA A 247 -10.55 -29.73 -22.48
CA ALA A 247 -10.77 -28.98 -21.25
C ALA A 247 -10.89 -29.87 -19.99
N VAL A 248 -11.32 -31.14 -20.10
CA VAL A 248 -11.36 -32.06 -18.95
C VAL A 248 -9.97 -32.40 -18.41
N LEU A 249 -8.93 -32.37 -19.26
CA LEU A 249 -7.53 -32.59 -18.86
C LEU A 249 -6.99 -31.38 -18.06
N ARG A 250 -7.54 -30.17 -18.28
CA ARG A 250 -7.26 -29.03 -17.40
C ARG A 250 -7.85 -29.29 -16.02
N VAL A 251 -9.13 -29.66 -15.93
CA VAL A 251 -9.82 -29.95 -14.66
C VAL A 251 -9.08 -31.04 -13.88
N LEU A 252 -8.76 -32.18 -14.51
CA LEU A 252 -7.97 -33.25 -13.88
C LEU A 252 -6.60 -32.74 -13.39
N GLY A 253 -5.95 -31.85 -14.16
CA GLY A 253 -4.69 -31.24 -13.77
C GLY A 253 -4.82 -30.31 -12.57
N ASP A 254 -5.90 -29.53 -12.50
CA ASP A 254 -6.22 -28.67 -11.36
C ASP A 254 -6.48 -29.47 -10.09
N LEU A 255 -7.22 -30.59 -10.18
CA LEU A 255 -7.46 -31.50 -9.05
C LEU A 255 -6.15 -32.13 -8.54
N LEU A 256 -5.27 -32.60 -9.44
CA LEU A 256 -3.95 -33.14 -9.08
C LEU A 256 -3.04 -32.07 -8.45
N VAL A 257 -3.02 -30.86 -9.00
CA VAL A 257 -2.25 -29.72 -8.47
C VAL A 257 -2.80 -29.23 -7.11
N GLY A 258 -4.10 -29.40 -6.85
CA GLY A 258 -4.77 -29.12 -5.57
C GLY A 258 -4.82 -30.29 -4.59
N SER A 259 -4.31 -31.47 -4.94
CA SER A 259 -4.32 -32.65 -4.05
C SER A 259 -3.41 -32.47 -2.83
N PRO A 260 -3.67 -33.17 -1.70
CA PRO A 260 -2.74 -33.23 -0.57
C PRO A 260 -1.36 -33.72 -1.02
N ARG A 261 -0.29 -33.08 -0.56
CA ARG A 261 1.11 -33.35 -1.02
C ARG A 261 1.50 -34.82 -0.96
N GLU A 262 1.19 -35.47 0.16
CA GLU A 262 1.49 -36.89 0.41
C GLU A 262 0.79 -37.82 -0.60
N GLU A 263 -0.36 -37.40 -1.14
CA GLU A 263 -1.18 -38.15 -2.10
C GLU A 263 -0.92 -37.73 -3.56
N LYS A 264 -0.27 -36.58 -3.82
CA LYS A 264 -0.10 -36.04 -5.18
C LYS A 264 0.54 -37.04 -6.15
N ALA A 265 1.54 -37.81 -5.70
CA ALA A 265 2.27 -38.74 -6.55
C ALA A 265 1.48 -40.03 -6.85
N SER A 266 0.79 -40.60 -5.86
CA SER A 266 -0.07 -41.79 -6.03
C SER A 266 -1.26 -41.49 -6.94
N LEU A 267 -1.96 -40.37 -6.68
CA LEU A 267 -3.11 -39.92 -7.45
C LEU A 267 -2.72 -39.54 -8.89
N ALA A 268 -1.60 -38.84 -9.10
CA ALA A 268 -1.15 -38.49 -10.45
C ALA A 268 -0.79 -39.72 -11.29
N ARG A 269 -0.07 -40.70 -10.70
CA ARG A 269 0.21 -41.99 -11.36
C ARG A 269 -1.09 -42.68 -11.77
N MET A 270 -2.02 -42.83 -10.84
CA MET A 270 -3.34 -43.45 -11.08
C MET A 270 -4.06 -42.77 -12.24
N VAL A 271 -4.02 -41.45 -12.35
CA VAL A 271 -4.63 -40.70 -13.45
C VAL A 271 -3.88 -40.89 -14.78
N PHE A 272 -2.54 -40.85 -14.79
CA PHE A 272 -1.73 -41.07 -15.99
C PHE A 272 -1.89 -42.49 -16.57
N GLU A 273 -2.18 -43.49 -15.74
CA GLU A 273 -2.47 -44.86 -16.18
C GLU A 273 -3.87 -45.02 -16.83
N LYS A 274 -4.75 -44.00 -16.74
CA LYS A 274 -6.17 -44.10 -17.16
C LYS A 274 -6.57 -43.21 -18.34
N VAL A 275 -5.85 -42.10 -18.58
CA VAL A 275 -6.13 -41.20 -19.72
C VAL A 275 -5.77 -41.89 -21.05
N ASP A 276 -6.71 -41.92 -22.01
CA ASP A 276 -6.42 -42.47 -23.34
C ASP A 276 -5.39 -41.62 -24.10
N LEU A 277 -4.33 -42.30 -24.57
CA LEU A 277 -3.22 -41.67 -25.26
C LEU A 277 -3.59 -41.12 -26.65
N ASN A 278 -4.60 -41.69 -27.32
CA ASN A 278 -5.00 -41.23 -28.66
C ASN A 278 -5.76 -39.90 -28.59
N PHE A 279 -6.69 -39.80 -27.64
CA PHE A 279 -7.35 -38.55 -27.25
C PHE A 279 -6.32 -37.49 -26.87
N LEU A 280 -5.37 -37.83 -26.00
CA LEU A 280 -4.32 -36.90 -25.57
C LEU A 280 -3.41 -36.44 -26.72
N LYS A 281 -3.00 -37.34 -27.62
CA LYS A 281 -2.22 -36.97 -28.81
C LYS A 281 -3.01 -36.12 -29.80
N SER A 282 -4.32 -36.36 -29.96
CA SER A 282 -5.20 -35.51 -30.76
C SER A 282 -5.38 -34.11 -30.13
N ALA A 283 -5.48 -34.04 -28.81
CA ALA A 283 -5.54 -32.77 -28.07
C ALA A 283 -4.24 -31.98 -28.27
N TYR A 284 -3.09 -32.60 -28.00
CA TYR A 284 -1.77 -31.98 -28.13
C TYR A 284 -1.50 -31.47 -29.56
N ALA A 285 -1.84 -32.24 -30.60
CA ALA A 285 -1.69 -31.84 -32.00
C ALA A 285 -2.56 -30.65 -32.44
N SER A 286 -3.51 -30.20 -31.61
CA SER A 286 -4.35 -29.01 -31.83
C SER A 286 -4.03 -27.84 -30.87
N ALA A 287 -3.11 -28.04 -29.94
CA ALA A 287 -2.77 -27.07 -28.90
C ALA A 287 -1.77 -26.00 -29.38
N SER A 288 -1.67 -24.91 -28.64
CA SER A 288 -0.60 -23.92 -28.77
C SER A 288 -0.28 -23.23 -27.43
N GLY A 289 0.94 -22.76 -27.25
CA GLY A 289 1.32 -21.87 -26.15
C GLY A 289 1.30 -22.54 -24.76
N THR A 290 0.47 -22.05 -23.84
CA THR A 290 0.39 -22.56 -22.46
C THR A 290 -0.32 -23.92 -22.38
N ALA A 291 -1.39 -24.09 -23.16
CA ALA A 291 -2.10 -25.35 -23.29
C ALA A 291 -1.19 -26.44 -23.91
N GLU A 292 -0.35 -26.07 -24.88
CA GLU A 292 0.66 -26.96 -25.48
C GLU A 292 1.68 -27.47 -24.46
N ARG A 293 2.26 -26.59 -23.63
CA ARG A 293 3.19 -27.00 -22.55
C ARG A 293 2.53 -27.93 -21.54
N THR A 294 1.29 -27.63 -21.15
CA THR A 294 0.53 -28.44 -20.18
C THR A 294 0.17 -29.80 -20.77
N LEU A 295 -0.26 -29.85 -22.03
CA LEU A 295 -0.56 -31.10 -22.74
C LEU A 295 0.71 -31.92 -23.08
N ALA A 296 1.87 -31.29 -23.25
CA ALA A 296 3.15 -31.99 -23.37
C ALA A 296 3.58 -32.65 -22.05
N ALA A 297 3.37 -31.99 -20.91
CA ALA A 297 3.60 -32.57 -19.59
C ALA A 297 2.65 -33.76 -19.32
N TRP A 298 1.36 -33.61 -19.66
CA TRP A 298 0.40 -34.73 -19.67
C TRP A 298 0.88 -35.88 -20.56
N LEU A 299 1.34 -35.58 -21.78
CA LEU A 299 1.78 -36.59 -22.74
C LEU A 299 2.98 -37.37 -22.22
N HIS A 300 3.96 -36.69 -21.65
CA HIS A 300 5.09 -37.33 -20.95
C HIS A 300 4.61 -38.26 -19.83
N GLY A 301 3.70 -37.77 -18.96
CA GLY A 301 3.16 -38.56 -17.85
C GLY A 301 2.44 -39.84 -18.28
N VAL A 302 1.54 -39.74 -19.26
CA VAL A 302 0.80 -40.90 -19.78
C VAL A 302 1.73 -41.86 -20.54
N GLU A 303 2.73 -41.37 -21.29
CA GLU A 303 3.70 -42.24 -21.96
C GLU A 303 4.61 -42.98 -20.97
N VAL A 304 5.13 -42.31 -19.93
CA VAL A 304 5.93 -42.95 -18.86
C VAL A 304 5.10 -43.98 -18.08
N ALA A 305 3.92 -43.61 -17.60
CA ALA A 305 3.05 -44.50 -16.81
C ALA A 305 2.62 -45.76 -17.60
N ASN A 306 2.47 -45.65 -18.92
CA ASN A 306 2.18 -46.78 -19.81
C ASN A 306 3.44 -47.51 -20.33
N GLY A 307 4.62 -47.27 -19.75
CA GLY A 307 5.87 -47.97 -20.11
C GLY A 307 6.39 -47.68 -21.53
N ARG A 308 6.02 -46.53 -22.12
CA ARG A 308 6.44 -46.11 -23.46
C ARG A 308 7.61 -45.13 -23.35
N GLN A 309 8.45 -45.07 -24.40
CA GLN A 309 9.44 -44.00 -24.50
C GLN A 309 8.74 -42.67 -24.82
N PRO A 310 8.91 -41.61 -24.01
CA PRO A 310 8.29 -40.31 -24.28
C PRO A 310 8.81 -39.66 -25.56
N GLN A 311 7.93 -38.92 -26.25
CA GLN A 311 8.30 -38.21 -27.49
C GLN A 311 9.31 -37.05 -27.29
N GLN A 312 9.39 -36.48 -26.09
CA GLN A 312 10.35 -35.45 -25.67
C GLN A 312 10.94 -35.84 -24.32
N THR A 313 12.20 -35.49 -24.04
CA THR A 313 12.83 -35.86 -22.76
C THR A 313 12.36 -34.97 -21.61
N LEU A 314 12.44 -35.51 -20.40
CA LEU A 314 12.16 -34.80 -19.15
C LEU A 314 12.92 -33.47 -19.06
N ASP A 315 14.20 -33.45 -19.43
CA ASP A 315 15.04 -32.24 -19.47
C ASP A 315 14.59 -31.19 -20.50
N GLN A 316 14.14 -31.64 -21.67
CA GLN A 316 13.63 -30.75 -22.73
C GLN A 316 12.35 -30.05 -22.30
N LEU A 317 11.47 -30.76 -21.59
CA LEU A 317 10.21 -30.24 -21.08
C LEU A 317 10.45 -29.35 -19.85
N SER A 318 11.22 -29.82 -18.87
CA SER A 318 11.45 -29.12 -17.60
C SER A 318 12.15 -27.77 -17.82
N ALA A 319 13.07 -27.69 -18.79
CA ALA A 319 13.72 -26.44 -19.16
C ALA A 319 12.73 -25.34 -19.61
N GLY A 320 11.62 -25.71 -20.27
CA GLY A 320 10.60 -24.79 -20.79
C GLY A 320 9.35 -24.62 -19.92
N THR A 321 9.04 -25.57 -19.02
CA THR A 321 7.93 -25.46 -18.06
C THR A 321 8.36 -24.74 -16.77
N SER A 322 9.61 -24.90 -16.34
CA SER A 322 10.13 -24.26 -15.11
C SER A 322 9.99 -22.74 -15.08
N GLN A 323 10.05 -22.03 -16.22
CA GLN A 323 9.95 -20.56 -16.25
C GLN A 323 8.52 -20.03 -16.49
N SER A 324 7.49 -20.82 -16.19
CA SER A 324 6.08 -20.44 -16.37
C SER A 324 5.48 -19.79 -15.11
N LEU A 325 4.67 -18.74 -15.31
CA LEU A 325 3.83 -18.13 -14.25
C LEU A 325 2.62 -19.01 -13.88
N ASP A 326 2.15 -19.84 -14.82
CA ASP A 326 1.26 -20.96 -14.54
C ASP A 326 2.10 -22.20 -14.21
N PRO A 327 2.11 -22.69 -12.95
CA PRO A 327 2.99 -23.78 -12.53
C PRO A 327 2.52 -25.17 -13.00
N ARG A 328 1.28 -25.33 -13.48
CA ARG A 328 0.66 -26.63 -13.82
C ARG A 328 1.56 -27.55 -14.64
N ALA A 329 2.14 -27.00 -15.71
CA ALA A 329 2.97 -27.79 -16.64
C ALA A 329 4.28 -28.28 -16.02
N PHE A 330 4.81 -27.59 -15.01
CA PHE A 330 5.98 -28.05 -14.26
C PHE A 330 5.58 -29.03 -13.15
N GLU A 331 4.47 -28.77 -12.44
CA GLU A 331 3.96 -29.67 -11.41
C GLU A 331 3.57 -31.03 -12.01
N LEU A 332 2.75 -31.08 -13.08
CA LEU A 332 2.36 -32.33 -13.75
C LEU A 332 3.57 -33.12 -14.28
N LEU A 333 4.57 -32.43 -14.83
CA LEU A 333 5.81 -33.06 -15.30
C LEU A 333 6.60 -33.67 -14.13
N THR A 334 6.70 -32.95 -13.00
CA THR A 334 7.34 -33.43 -11.77
C THR A 334 6.59 -34.63 -11.16
N LEU A 335 5.26 -34.65 -11.24
CA LEU A 335 4.43 -35.76 -10.79
C LEU A 335 4.53 -37.00 -11.71
N SER A 336 5.04 -36.86 -12.94
CA SER A 336 5.34 -38.01 -13.80
C SER A 336 6.62 -38.77 -13.45
N VAL A 337 7.44 -38.23 -12.54
CA VAL A 337 8.65 -38.91 -12.02
C VAL A 337 8.23 -39.93 -10.97
N GLU A 338 8.65 -41.18 -11.10
CA GLU A 338 8.33 -42.24 -10.13
C GLU A 338 9.24 -42.15 -8.89
N ASP A 339 10.55 -41.99 -9.09
CA ASP A 339 11.55 -41.89 -8.03
C ASP A 339 11.49 -40.54 -7.27
N GLU A 340 11.51 -40.61 -5.94
CA GLU A 340 11.35 -39.45 -5.06
C GLU A 340 12.61 -38.58 -4.96
N ALA A 341 13.80 -39.18 -4.99
CA ALA A 341 15.06 -38.44 -4.94
C ALA A 341 15.30 -37.66 -6.25
N GLU A 342 15.00 -38.27 -7.40
CA GLU A 342 15.03 -37.62 -8.70
C GLU A 342 13.97 -36.52 -8.80
N ARG A 343 12.76 -36.73 -8.26
CA ARG A 343 11.73 -35.68 -8.12
C ARG A 343 12.28 -34.50 -7.31
N GLY A 344 12.88 -34.77 -6.15
CA GLY A 344 13.49 -33.76 -5.29
C GLY A 344 14.60 -32.97 -6.00
N ARG A 345 15.50 -33.66 -6.72
CA ARG A 345 16.56 -33.05 -7.54
C ARG A 345 15.99 -32.08 -8.58
N ILE A 346 14.99 -32.50 -9.34
CA ILE A 346 14.38 -31.70 -10.41
C ILE A 346 13.69 -30.45 -9.86
N VAL A 347 12.99 -30.54 -8.73
CA VAL A 347 12.39 -29.36 -8.08
C VAL A 347 13.47 -28.46 -7.50
N GLY A 348 14.51 -29.00 -6.84
CA GLY A 348 15.64 -28.23 -6.32
C GLY A 348 16.39 -27.43 -7.40
N GLU A 349 16.65 -28.04 -8.55
CA GLU A 349 17.28 -27.37 -9.70
C GLU A 349 16.37 -26.28 -10.29
N ALA A 350 15.05 -26.52 -10.37
CA ALA A 350 14.10 -25.50 -10.82
C ALA A 350 13.97 -24.33 -9.83
N VAL A 351 14.03 -24.59 -8.52
CA VAL A 351 14.04 -23.59 -7.44
C VAL A 351 15.29 -22.71 -7.53
N LEU A 352 16.47 -23.30 -7.70
CA LEU A 352 17.72 -22.56 -7.92
C LEU A 352 17.65 -21.69 -9.17
N LYS A 353 17.22 -22.27 -10.31
CA LYS A 353 17.03 -21.55 -11.57
C LYS A 353 16.05 -20.38 -11.46
N ASP A 354 14.95 -20.53 -10.71
CA ASP A 354 14.03 -19.41 -10.46
C ASP A 354 14.71 -18.29 -9.67
N ILE A 355 15.50 -18.62 -8.64
CA ILE A 355 16.22 -17.65 -7.81
C ILE A 355 17.27 -16.88 -8.64
N GLU A 356 18.01 -17.57 -9.52
CA GLU A 356 18.95 -16.94 -10.48
C GLU A 356 18.23 -15.93 -11.40
N ASN A 357 17.00 -16.24 -11.83
CA ASN A 357 16.17 -15.33 -12.62
C ASN A 357 15.44 -14.27 -11.75
N GLY A 358 15.62 -14.31 -10.42
CA GLY A 358 15.07 -13.37 -9.45
C GLY A 358 13.61 -13.64 -9.04
N TYR A 359 13.06 -14.81 -9.35
CA TYR A 359 11.65 -15.20 -9.11
C TYR A 359 11.46 -16.00 -7.81
N SER A 360 12.03 -15.50 -6.70
CA SER A 360 12.12 -16.26 -5.44
C SER A 360 10.78 -16.61 -4.78
N LEU A 361 9.67 -15.99 -5.16
CA LEU A 361 8.34 -16.40 -4.68
C LEU A 361 7.77 -17.57 -5.49
N ILE A 362 8.01 -17.61 -6.81
CA ILE A 362 7.68 -18.78 -7.64
C ILE A 362 8.52 -19.99 -7.17
N ALA A 363 9.80 -19.75 -6.87
CA ALA A 363 10.70 -20.75 -6.30
C ALA A 363 10.14 -21.31 -4.97
N TYR A 364 9.70 -20.41 -4.06
CA TYR A 364 9.06 -20.80 -2.80
C TYR A 364 7.80 -21.63 -3.03
N GLN A 365 6.89 -21.19 -3.89
CA GLN A 365 5.65 -21.91 -4.20
C GLN A 365 5.90 -23.30 -4.79
N LYS A 366 6.92 -23.47 -5.63
CA LYS A 366 7.31 -24.79 -6.18
C LYS A 366 7.86 -25.70 -5.09
N ALA A 367 8.87 -25.24 -4.33
CA ALA A 367 9.45 -26.02 -3.24
C ALA A 367 8.36 -26.50 -2.27
N VAL A 368 7.50 -25.57 -1.84
CA VAL A 368 6.45 -25.83 -0.85
C VAL A 368 5.32 -26.69 -1.43
N ASN A 369 4.68 -26.32 -2.55
CA ASN A 369 3.50 -27.07 -3.05
C ASN A 369 3.83 -28.41 -3.74
N LEU A 370 5.11 -28.71 -4.03
CA LEU A 370 5.56 -30.03 -4.48
C LEU A 370 6.19 -30.89 -3.36
N GLY A 371 6.21 -30.41 -2.11
CA GLY A 371 6.73 -31.18 -0.98
C GLY A 371 8.24 -31.40 -1.01
N LEU A 372 9.02 -30.48 -1.61
CA LEU A 372 10.48 -30.55 -1.57
C LEU A 372 10.95 -30.39 -0.12
N SER A 373 11.69 -31.36 0.40
CA SER A 373 12.20 -31.32 1.77
C SER A 373 13.60 -30.69 1.90
N PRO A 374 13.96 -30.16 3.08
CA PRO A 374 15.29 -29.59 3.34
C PRO A 374 16.46 -30.54 3.13
N GLU A 375 16.30 -31.85 3.39
CA GLU A 375 17.32 -32.86 3.16
C GLU A 375 17.39 -33.37 1.70
N ALA A 376 16.29 -33.29 0.93
CA ALA A 376 16.31 -33.60 -0.50
C ALA A 376 17.04 -32.53 -1.33
N ALA A 377 17.00 -31.26 -0.93
CA ALA A 377 17.65 -30.15 -1.66
C ALA A 377 18.12 -29.00 -0.74
N THR A 378 19.04 -29.29 0.18
CA THR A 378 19.52 -28.35 1.20
C THR A 378 20.03 -27.03 0.63
N ASP A 379 20.84 -27.07 -0.43
CA ASP A 379 21.42 -25.85 -1.00
C ASP A 379 20.36 -24.99 -1.72
N ALA A 380 19.30 -25.60 -2.25
CA ALA A 380 18.15 -24.86 -2.79
C ALA A 380 17.37 -24.15 -1.67
N TYR A 381 17.12 -24.84 -0.55
CA TYR A 381 16.49 -24.26 0.65
C TYR A 381 17.28 -23.07 1.22
N LEU A 382 18.60 -23.23 1.36
CA LEU A 382 19.46 -22.17 1.90
C LEU A 382 19.56 -20.97 0.95
N THR A 383 19.72 -21.20 -0.35
CA THR A 383 19.78 -20.14 -1.38
C THR A 383 18.44 -19.39 -1.49
N LEU A 384 17.31 -20.11 -1.38
CA LEU A 384 15.98 -19.52 -1.34
C LEU A 384 15.80 -18.61 -0.11
N THR A 385 16.24 -19.11 1.05
CA THR A 385 16.18 -18.39 2.33
C THR A 385 17.05 -17.12 2.28
N GLU A 386 18.26 -17.19 1.72
CA GLU A 386 19.16 -16.04 1.53
C GLU A 386 18.58 -14.99 0.56
N SER A 387 17.99 -15.42 -0.56
CA SER A 387 17.37 -14.50 -1.52
C SER A 387 16.18 -13.75 -0.92
N LEU A 388 15.29 -14.45 -0.20
CA LEU A 388 14.12 -13.86 0.44
C LEU A 388 14.51 -12.98 1.65
N ALA A 389 15.54 -13.37 2.41
CA ALA A 389 16.13 -12.56 3.47
C ALA A 389 16.75 -11.26 2.95
N SER A 390 17.50 -11.34 1.84
CA SER A 390 18.08 -10.18 1.14
C SER A 390 17.01 -9.26 0.54
N ALA A 391 15.82 -9.80 0.23
CA ALA A 391 14.65 -9.03 -0.19
C ALA A 391 13.81 -8.49 0.98
N GLY A 392 14.07 -8.88 2.22
CA GLY A 392 13.33 -8.46 3.41
C GLY A 392 12.04 -9.25 3.71
N TYR A 393 11.79 -10.38 3.03
CA TYR A 393 10.57 -11.19 3.10
C TYR A 393 10.52 -12.04 4.39
N SER A 394 10.48 -11.33 5.52
CA SER A 394 10.70 -11.83 6.88
C SER A 394 9.84 -13.05 7.26
N ASN A 395 8.59 -13.10 6.80
CA ASN A 395 7.67 -14.19 7.12
C ASN A 395 8.02 -15.49 6.36
N TYR A 396 8.44 -15.38 5.09
CA TYR A 396 8.87 -16.54 4.30
C TYR A 396 10.18 -17.13 4.86
N VAL A 397 11.12 -16.27 5.26
CA VAL A 397 12.37 -16.69 5.90
C VAL A 397 12.11 -17.42 7.22
N ARG A 398 11.12 -16.97 8.02
CA ARG A 398 10.71 -17.66 9.25
C ARG A 398 10.18 -19.07 8.98
N VAL A 399 9.38 -19.26 7.92
CA VAL A 399 8.90 -20.59 7.52
C VAL A 399 10.07 -21.47 7.07
N LEU A 400 10.84 -21.06 6.06
CA LEU A 400 11.95 -21.87 5.52
C LEU A 400 13.00 -22.25 6.58
N ALA A 401 13.36 -21.32 7.48
CA ALA A 401 14.27 -21.62 8.57
C ALA A 401 13.67 -22.60 9.60
N SER A 402 12.34 -22.57 9.80
CA SER A 402 11.64 -23.51 10.67
C SER A 402 11.58 -24.92 10.08
N GLU A 403 11.38 -25.05 8.76
CA GLU A 403 11.45 -26.35 8.05
C GLU A 403 12.86 -26.95 8.15
N VAL A 404 13.90 -26.17 7.80
CA VAL A 404 15.30 -26.61 7.90
C VAL A 404 15.65 -26.99 9.35
N ARG A 405 15.12 -26.27 10.35
CA ARG A 405 15.26 -26.66 11.76
C ARG A 405 14.56 -27.99 12.06
N ALA A 406 13.36 -28.23 11.52
CA ALA A 406 12.61 -29.45 11.75
C ALA A 406 13.41 -30.69 11.30
N SER A 407 13.90 -30.71 10.05
CA SER A 407 14.75 -31.80 9.53
C SER A 407 16.05 -31.99 10.32
N VAL A 408 16.65 -30.92 10.88
CA VAL A 408 17.84 -31.06 11.75
C VAL A 408 17.47 -31.58 13.15
N THR A 409 16.24 -31.32 13.62
CA THR A 409 15.76 -31.75 14.94
C THR A 409 15.27 -33.21 14.94
N SER A 410 14.71 -33.68 13.83
CA SER A 410 14.41 -35.11 13.59
C SER A 410 15.68 -35.94 13.35
N GLY A 411 16.73 -35.32 12.80
CA GLY A 411 17.99 -35.96 12.42
C GLY A 411 18.06 -36.39 10.95
N GLU A 412 17.07 -36.00 10.14
CA GLU A 412 17.02 -36.24 8.69
C GLU A 412 18.04 -35.37 7.92
N LEU A 413 18.34 -34.17 8.44
CA LEU A 413 19.33 -33.25 7.88
C LEU A 413 20.51 -33.00 8.84
N THR A 414 21.74 -33.08 8.33
CA THR A 414 22.94 -32.59 9.03
C THR A 414 23.58 -31.46 8.23
N LEU A 415 23.46 -30.22 8.73
CA LEU A 415 24.13 -29.06 8.14
C LEU A 415 25.63 -29.07 8.45
N ASN A 416 26.47 -28.69 7.48
CA ASN A 416 27.87 -28.37 7.74
C ASN A 416 28.04 -26.95 8.33
N GLU A 417 29.26 -26.59 8.75
CA GLU A 417 29.55 -25.29 9.38
C GLU A 417 29.22 -24.09 8.46
N ALA A 418 29.51 -24.19 7.16
CA ALA A 418 29.24 -23.12 6.21
C ALA A 418 27.73 -22.97 5.92
N GLN A 419 26.99 -24.08 5.82
CA GLN A 419 25.54 -24.09 5.70
C GLN A 419 24.85 -23.53 6.95
N THR A 420 25.35 -23.89 8.15
CA THR A 420 24.90 -23.35 9.44
C THR A 420 25.12 -21.83 9.50
N ALA A 421 26.30 -21.35 9.09
CA ALA A 421 26.59 -19.92 9.02
C ALA A 421 25.73 -19.18 7.97
N ALA A 422 25.44 -19.79 6.82
CA ALA A 422 24.55 -19.22 5.80
C ALA A 422 23.13 -19.05 6.32
N LEU A 423 22.56 -20.09 6.94
CA LEU A 423 21.23 -20.03 7.56
C LEU A 423 21.14 -18.92 8.61
N LEU A 424 22.10 -18.85 9.54
CA LEU A 424 22.10 -17.83 10.59
C LEU A 424 22.23 -16.40 10.04
N ARG A 425 23.04 -16.18 8.99
CA ARG A 425 23.11 -14.86 8.31
C ARG A 425 21.77 -14.48 7.67
N SER A 426 21.06 -15.41 7.04
CA SER A 426 19.74 -15.15 6.46
C SER A 426 18.69 -14.83 7.54
N VAL A 427 18.73 -15.55 8.67
CA VAL A 427 17.81 -15.30 9.80
C VAL A 427 18.14 -13.97 10.52
N GLU A 428 19.40 -13.51 10.53
CA GLU A 428 19.77 -12.18 11.04
C GLU A 428 18.99 -11.04 10.38
N LEU A 429 18.75 -11.14 9.07
CA LEU A 429 18.07 -10.11 8.27
C LEU A 429 16.55 -10.04 8.54
N VAL A 430 15.96 -11.03 9.23
CA VAL A 430 14.59 -10.98 9.77
C VAL A 430 14.47 -9.95 10.90
N ARG A 431 15.59 -9.59 11.55
CA ARG A 431 15.68 -8.63 12.67
C ARG A 431 14.91 -9.04 13.94
N ASP A 432 14.49 -10.31 14.02
CA ASP A 432 13.93 -10.92 15.22
C ASP A 432 15.02 -11.72 15.98
N PRO A 433 15.55 -11.20 17.10
CA PRO A 433 16.56 -11.92 17.88
C PRO A 433 16.01 -13.22 18.50
N SER A 434 14.69 -13.31 18.72
CA SER A 434 14.04 -14.50 19.29
C SER A 434 14.14 -15.67 18.31
N LEU A 435 13.85 -15.42 17.03
CA LEU A 435 13.98 -16.41 15.96
C LEU A 435 15.44 -16.86 15.79
N VAL A 436 16.41 -15.94 15.83
CA VAL A 436 17.83 -16.31 15.74
C VAL A 436 18.23 -17.27 16.86
N LEU A 437 17.82 -17.00 18.10
CA LEU A 437 18.08 -17.87 19.25
C LEU A 437 17.33 -19.21 19.16
N GLU A 438 16.09 -19.21 18.66
CA GLU A 438 15.30 -20.43 18.43
C GLU A 438 15.97 -21.37 17.41
N ILE A 439 16.43 -20.83 16.27
CA ILE A 439 17.13 -21.60 15.24
C ILE A 439 18.50 -22.08 15.77
N ALA A 440 19.29 -21.19 16.38
CA ALA A 440 20.63 -21.52 16.85
C ALA A 440 20.66 -22.45 18.08
N GLY A 441 19.58 -22.51 18.86
CA GLY A 441 19.46 -23.41 20.02
C GLY A 441 19.38 -24.89 19.63
N THR A 442 18.88 -25.18 18.43
CA THR A 442 18.73 -26.55 17.89
C THR A 442 19.89 -27.01 17.00
N LEU A 443 20.68 -26.10 16.45
CA LEU A 443 21.78 -26.46 15.53
C LEU A 443 23.06 -26.84 16.32
N PRO A 444 23.67 -28.02 16.08
CA PRO A 444 24.83 -28.49 16.84
C PRO A 444 26.00 -27.48 16.87
N GLY A 445 26.39 -27.06 18.07
CA GLY A 445 27.49 -26.10 18.28
C GLY A 445 27.18 -24.63 17.96
N ALA A 446 26.00 -24.32 17.41
CA ALA A 446 25.68 -22.98 16.91
C ALA A 446 25.35 -21.95 18.01
N THR A 447 25.09 -22.36 19.25
CA THR A 447 24.53 -21.52 20.33
C THR A 447 25.27 -20.19 20.52
N ALA A 448 26.60 -20.22 20.65
CA ALA A 448 27.42 -19.03 20.86
C ALA A 448 27.46 -18.10 19.63
N VAL A 449 27.34 -18.65 18.41
CA VAL A 449 27.19 -17.86 17.18
C VAL A 449 25.80 -17.22 17.12
N GLY A 450 24.77 -17.98 17.52
CA GLY A 450 23.39 -17.52 17.64
C GLY A 450 23.21 -16.31 18.54
N GLU A 451 23.86 -16.29 19.71
CA GLU A 451 23.82 -15.14 20.64
C GLU A 451 24.40 -13.87 20.01
N VAL A 452 25.49 -13.98 19.24
CA VAL A 452 26.11 -12.87 18.52
C VAL A 452 25.22 -12.40 17.35
N THR A 453 24.70 -13.33 16.57
CA THR A 453 23.77 -13.03 15.46
C THR A 453 22.46 -12.43 15.96
N ALA A 454 21.96 -12.84 17.12
CA ALA A 454 20.76 -12.25 17.75
C ALA A 454 21.03 -10.81 18.19
N LEU A 455 22.23 -10.50 18.70
CA LEU A 455 22.63 -9.13 18.99
C LEU A 455 22.69 -8.26 17.73
N ARG A 456 23.22 -8.78 16.60
CA ARG A 456 23.18 -8.08 15.30
C ARG A 456 21.75 -7.83 14.84
N ALA A 457 20.89 -8.85 14.88
CA ALA A 457 19.48 -8.74 14.51
C ALA A 457 18.77 -7.65 15.35
N LYS A 458 18.99 -7.63 16.67
CA LYS A 458 18.44 -6.60 17.57
C LYS A 458 18.97 -5.19 17.25
N ILE A 459 20.26 -5.04 16.92
CA ILE A 459 20.85 -3.75 16.48
C ILE A 459 20.24 -3.28 15.15
N ARG A 460 19.98 -4.18 14.20
CA ARG A 460 19.32 -3.85 12.92
C ARG A 460 17.84 -3.47 13.09
N ALA A 461 17.13 -4.06 14.05
CA ALA A 461 15.70 -3.82 14.29
C ALA A 461 15.36 -2.36 14.63
N VAL A 462 16.31 -1.63 15.23
CA VAL A 462 16.13 -0.23 15.69
C VAL A 462 15.72 0.72 14.58
N PHE A 463 16.22 0.52 13.36
CA PHE A 463 15.87 1.34 12.19
C PHE A 463 14.61 0.86 11.44
N SER A 464 13.89 -0.09 12.03
CA SER A 464 12.58 -0.60 11.57
C SER A 464 11.48 -0.44 12.64
N MET A 465 11.78 0.23 13.75
CA MET A 465 10.81 0.55 14.80
C MET A 465 9.68 1.44 14.25
N PRO A 466 8.47 1.40 14.85
CA PRO A 466 7.36 2.28 14.49
C PRO A 466 7.73 3.77 14.47
N VAL A 467 7.10 4.52 13.56
CA VAL A 467 7.35 5.96 13.31
C VAL A 467 7.13 6.87 14.53
N ASP A 468 6.44 6.37 15.55
CA ASP A 468 6.16 7.01 16.83
C ASP A 468 7.13 6.65 17.96
N GLN A 469 8.13 5.79 17.69
CA GLN A 469 9.10 5.33 18.69
C GLN A 469 10.52 5.87 18.46
N ALA A 470 11.09 6.45 19.51
CA ALA A 470 12.45 7.00 19.53
C ALA A 470 13.54 5.91 19.55
N ILE A 471 14.68 6.22 18.94
CA ILE A 471 15.88 5.39 18.98
C ILE A 471 16.38 5.28 20.43
N GLY A 472 16.61 4.05 20.91
CA GLY A 472 16.97 3.76 22.30
C GLY A 472 15.78 3.64 23.26
N ALA A 473 14.53 3.70 22.79
CA ALA A 473 13.36 3.47 23.65
C ALA A 473 13.24 2.02 24.19
N GLN A 474 14.01 1.08 23.66
CA GLN A 474 14.15 -0.29 24.17
C GLN A 474 15.64 -0.67 24.28
N PRO A 475 16.22 -0.74 25.50
CA PRO A 475 17.65 -0.97 25.69
C PRO A 475 18.20 -2.28 25.10
N ILE A 476 19.43 -2.24 24.60
CA ILE A 476 20.14 -3.34 23.95
C ILE A 476 21.12 -4.01 24.93
N ALA A 477 20.57 -4.79 25.86
CA ALA A 477 21.36 -5.72 26.68
C ALA A 477 22.12 -6.75 25.83
N PHE A 478 23.34 -7.09 26.24
CA PHE A 478 24.24 -8.06 25.59
C PHE A 478 24.99 -8.92 26.64
N GLN A 479 25.52 -10.07 26.22
CA GLN A 479 26.25 -11.01 27.07
C GLN A 479 27.78 -10.76 27.08
N ALA A 480 28.50 -11.41 28.00
CA ALA A 480 29.95 -11.26 28.18
C ALA A 480 30.80 -11.76 26.99
N ASN A 481 30.23 -12.59 26.10
CA ASN A 481 30.85 -13.06 24.86
C ASN A 481 30.59 -12.14 23.65
N ALA A 482 29.77 -11.08 23.80
CA ALA A 482 29.40 -10.19 22.70
C ALA A 482 30.64 -9.51 22.07
N PRO A 483 30.69 -9.33 20.74
CA PRO A 483 31.77 -8.60 20.09
C PRO A 483 31.80 -7.13 20.50
N LYS A 484 33.02 -6.61 20.71
CA LYS A 484 33.31 -5.21 21.03
C LYS A 484 32.49 -4.20 20.21
N ALA A 485 32.47 -4.34 18.87
CA ALA A 485 31.78 -3.41 17.99
C ALA A 485 30.25 -3.43 18.15
N LEU A 486 29.65 -4.59 18.45
CA LEU A 486 28.21 -4.71 18.66
C LEU A 486 27.79 -4.15 20.02
N ALA A 487 28.53 -4.46 21.08
CA ALA A 487 28.30 -3.90 22.42
C ALA A 487 28.47 -2.36 22.44
N PHE A 488 29.42 -1.84 21.67
CA PHE A 488 29.60 -0.41 21.48
C PHE A 488 28.46 0.22 20.65
N ALA A 489 28.04 -0.41 19.54
CA ALA A 489 26.87 0.04 18.77
C ALA A 489 25.58 0.06 19.61
N ALA A 490 25.39 -0.95 20.49
CA ALA A 490 24.30 -1.01 21.45
C ALA A 490 24.31 0.21 22.40
N GLY A 491 25.46 0.52 23.03
CA GLY A 491 25.59 1.69 23.90
C GLY A 491 25.34 3.02 23.18
N LEU A 492 25.81 3.16 21.93
CA LEU A 492 25.54 4.34 21.10
C LEU A 492 24.04 4.50 20.76
N ILE A 493 23.33 3.39 20.53
CA ILE A 493 21.87 3.38 20.30
C ILE A 493 21.13 3.78 21.58
N ASP A 494 21.44 3.14 22.71
CA ASP A 494 20.81 3.39 24.02
C ASP A 494 21.12 4.80 24.55
N GLY A 495 22.20 5.43 24.08
CA GLY A 495 22.59 6.79 24.45
C GLY A 495 23.51 6.85 25.66
N SER A 496 24.20 5.76 25.99
CA SER A 496 25.11 5.65 27.13
C SER A 496 26.56 5.99 26.77
N GLU A 497 27.27 6.66 27.67
CA GLU A 497 28.73 6.79 27.63
C GLU A 497 29.43 5.43 27.56
N SER A 498 30.64 5.40 26.98
CA SER A 498 31.35 4.17 26.66
C SER A 498 32.28 3.71 27.79
N ASP A 499 31.90 2.66 28.53
CA ASP A 499 32.84 1.96 29.41
C ASP A 499 33.86 1.14 28.59
N TRP A 500 34.95 1.80 28.22
CA TRP A 500 36.08 1.17 27.53
C TRP A 500 36.79 0.09 28.36
N ALA A 501 36.65 0.07 29.69
CA ALA A 501 37.17 -0.98 30.56
C ALA A 501 36.23 -2.20 30.64
N GLN A 502 34.94 -2.05 30.31
CA GLN A 502 34.04 -3.17 30.00
C GLN A 502 34.26 -3.66 28.56
N ILE A 503 34.22 -2.78 27.57
CA ILE A 503 34.43 -3.11 26.14
C ILE A 503 35.79 -3.78 25.93
N GLY A 504 36.85 -3.35 26.63
CA GLY A 504 38.18 -3.96 26.56
C GLY A 504 38.25 -5.44 26.98
N LYS A 505 37.23 -5.96 27.69
CA LYS A 505 37.13 -7.37 28.12
C LYS A 505 36.28 -8.24 27.18
N LEU A 506 35.62 -7.63 26.20
CA LEU A 506 34.72 -8.31 25.26
C LEU A 506 35.47 -8.97 24.09
N SER A 507 34.76 -9.82 23.34
CA SER A 507 35.34 -10.60 22.25
C SER A 507 35.71 -9.73 21.03
N ALA A 508 36.63 -10.25 20.20
CA ALA A 508 37.06 -9.57 18.98
C ALA A 508 35.90 -9.46 17.96
N SER A 509 35.83 -8.33 17.28
CA SER A 509 34.83 -8.04 16.25
C SER A 509 35.17 -8.71 14.92
N SER A 510 34.16 -9.16 14.16
CA SER A 510 34.31 -9.44 12.74
C SER A 510 34.34 -8.15 11.91
N ALA A 511 34.77 -8.24 10.64
CA ALA A 511 34.65 -7.13 9.70
C ALA A 511 33.17 -6.67 9.53
N ASP A 512 32.22 -7.61 9.59
CA ASP A 512 30.78 -7.32 9.50
C ASP A 512 30.26 -6.57 10.73
N ASP A 513 30.78 -6.87 11.93
CA ASP A 513 30.44 -6.13 13.16
C ASP A 513 30.92 -4.68 13.09
N VAL A 514 32.12 -4.47 12.57
CA VAL A 514 32.74 -3.14 12.36
C VAL A 514 32.02 -2.38 11.24
N ALA A 515 31.56 -3.07 10.19
CA ALA A 515 30.72 -2.49 9.14
C ALA A 515 29.33 -2.11 9.66
N LEU A 516 28.71 -2.95 10.50
CA LEU A 516 27.41 -2.67 11.14
C LEU A 516 27.52 -1.47 12.10
N LEU A 517 28.57 -1.38 12.92
CA LEU A 517 28.88 -0.19 13.73
C LEU A 517 29.01 1.08 12.86
N SER A 518 29.63 0.98 11.68
CA SER A 518 29.73 2.09 10.73
C SER A 518 28.36 2.51 10.17
N GLN A 519 27.50 1.55 9.83
CA GLN A 519 26.12 1.79 9.36
C GLN A 519 25.25 2.43 10.47
N VAL A 520 25.33 1.90 11.70
CA VAL A 520 24.67 2.46 12.90
C VAL A 520 25.13 3.90 13.10
N SER A 521 26.43 4.17 13.10
CA SER A 521 26.98 5.52 13.29
C SER A 521 26.49 6.52 12.23
N ALA A 522 26.38 6.09 10.97
CA ALA A 522 25.84 6.91 9.89
C ALA A 522 24.35 7.25 10.07
N ARG A 523 23.54 6.33 10.62
CA ARG A 523 22.13 6.58 10.94
C ARG A 523 21.96 7.39 12.22
N LEU A 524 22.73 7.12 13.27
CA LEU A 524 22.67 7.87 14.53
C LEU A 524 23.07 9.34 14.35
N TRP A 525 23.93 9.68 13.39
CA TRP A 525 24.22 11.09 13.06
C TRP A 525 22.99 11.87 12.53
N GLN A 526 22.02 11.16 11.92
CA GLN A 526 20.73 11.73 11.47
C GLN A 526 19.73 11.94 12.63
N TYR A 527 20.06 11.50 13.85
CA TYR A 527 19.30 11.73 15.07
C TYR A 527 20.11 12.62 16.01
N ALA A 528 19.74 13.91 16.09
CA ALA A 528 20.61 14.93 16.67
C ALA A 528 21.02 14.66 18.14
N ALA A 529 20.15 14.01 18.92
CA ALA A 529 20.39 13.62 20.31
C ALA A 529 21.46 12.52 20.51
N ARG A 530 22.15 12.08 19.44
CA ARG A 530 23.32 11.17 19.52
C ARG A 530 24.61 11.80 18.96
N ARG A 531 24.58 13.02 18.42
CA ARG A 531 25.75 13.66 17.79
C ARG A 531 26.90 13.90 18.79
N ASN A 532 26.59 14.35 20.02
CA ASN A 532 27.60 14.57 21.07
C ASN A 532 28.30 13.25 21.47
N LEU A 533 27.51 12.20 21.71
CA LEU A 533 28.02 10.87 22.06
C LEU A 533 28.95 10.30 20.97
N LEU A 534 28.68 10.59 19.70
CA LEU A 534 29.56 10.21 18.58
C LEU A 534 30.88 11.03 18.53
N ILE A 535 30.92 12.25 19.08
CA ILE A 535 32.14 13.07 19.23
C ILE A 535 32.96 12.58 20.43
N GLU A 536 32.30 12.29 21.54
CA GLU A 536 32.88 11.72 22.76
C GLU A 536 33.50 10.35 22.49
N ALA A 537 32.82 9.50 21.72
CA ALA A 537 33.30 8.21 21.21
C ALA A 537 34.67 8.29 20.51
N LEU A 538 34.90 9.32 19.68
CA LEU A 538 36.21 9.56 19.06
C LEU A 538 37.24 10.11 20.07
N SER A 539 36.78 10.94 21.01
CA SER A 539 37.65 11.76 21.87
C SER A 539 38.17 11.05 23.13
N ALA A 540 37.45 10.04 23.64
CA ALA A 540 37.83 9.27 24.82
C ALA A 540 39.00 8.29 24.54
N ASP A 541 39.76 7.89 25.57
CA ASP A 541 40.73 6.80 25.45
C ASP A 541 40.01 5.46 25.25
N GLY A 542 40.44 4.67 24.24
CA GLY A 542 39.64 3.53 23.76
C GLY A 542 40.12 2.93 22.44
N ASP A 543 39.47 1.85 22.02
CA ASP A 543 39.85 0.98 20.89
C ASP A 543 39.81 1.73 19.54
N MET A 544 40.94 1.74 18.83
CA MET A 544 41.13 2.56 17.63
C MET A 544 40.34 2.07 16.42
N GLU A 545 40.08 0.76 16.29
CA GLU A 545 39.26 0.24 15.18
C GLU A 545 37.80 0.71 15.30
N LEU A 546 37.26 0.71 16.52
CA LEU A 546 35.89 1.14 16.78
C LEU A 546 35.71 2.64 16.53
N LYS A 547 36.68 3.46 16.95
CA LYS A 547 36.71 4.91 16.64
C LYS A 547 36.77 5.19 15.15
N GLU A 548 37.56 4.40 14.42
CA GLU A 548 37.69 4.53 12.98
C GLU A 548 36.39 4.14 12.26
N ALA A 549 35.68 3.10 12.72
CA ALA A 549 34.36 2.73 12.21
C ALA A 549 33.31 3.85 12.42
N VAL A 550 33.27 4.45 13.61
CA VAL A 550 32.40 5.62 13.89
C VAL A 550 32.77 6.79 12.96
N ALA A 551 34.06 7.08 12.79
CA ALA A 551 34.55 8.11 11.88
C ALA A 551 34.16 7.84 10.41
N ILE A 552 34.33 6.62 9.92
CA ILE A 552 33.95 6.19 8.57
C ILE A 552 32.45 6.37 8.36
N GLY A 553 31.63 5.90 9.30
CA GLY A 553 30.17 5.97 9.26
C GLY A 553 29.62 7.39 9.27
N VAL A 554 29.96 8.18 10.29
CA VAL A 554 29.51 9.59 10.42
C VAL A 554 29.88 10.40 9.18
N THR A 555 31.10 10.25 8.67
CA THR A 555 31.56 11.01 7.50
C THR A 555 31.15 10.41 6.15
N ALA A 556 30.59 9.19 6.11
CA ALA A 556 29.94 8.64 4.93
C ALA A 556 28.60 9.33 4.64
N PHE A 557 27.86 9.74 5.67
CA PHE A 557 26.59 10.42 5.49
C PHE A 557 26.75 11.73 4.70
N ALA A 558 26.00 11.86 3.60
CA ALA A 558 26.17 12.96 2.66
C ALA A 558 25.87 14.34 3.27
N GLY A 559 25.00 14.43 4.28
CA GLY A 559 24.70 15.65 5.04
C GLY A 559 25.65 15.95 6.20
N PHE A 560 26.85 15.36 6.26
CA PHE A 560 27.85 15.70 7.28
C PHE A 560 28.40 17.13 7.08
N ASP A 561 27.87 18.09 7.83
CA ASP A 561 28.31 19.49 7.80
C ASP A 561 29.52 19.74 8.72
N VAL A 562 30.70 19.59 8.13
CA VAL A 562 32.01 19.87 8.74
C VAL A 562 32.24 21.33 9.16
N SER A 563 31.39 22.28 8.73
CA SER A 563 31.67 23.72 8.88
C SER A 563 31.28 24.32 10.23
N ARG A 564 30.43 23.66 11.03
CA ARG A 564 29.80 24.26 12.22
C ARG A 564 29.28 23.23 13.24
N GLY A 565 29.19 23.67 14.50
CA GLY A 565 28.64 22.92 15.63
C GLY A 565 29.25 21.53 15.77
N ALA A 566 28.40 20.54 16.09
CA ALA A 566 28.78 19.14 16.26
C ALA A 566 29.65 18.59 15.10
N GLY A 567 29.41 18.98 13.85
CA GLY A 567 30.22 18.49 12.72
C GLY A 567 31.64 19.08 12.68
N ALA A 568 31.82 20.33 13.11
CA ALA A 568 33.14 20.93 13.29
C ALA A 568 33.88 20.36 14.51
N GLU A 569 33.15 20.10 15.61
CA GLU A 569 33.69 19.45 16.81
C GLU A 569 34.14 18.01 16.51
N PHE A 570 33.33 17.25 15.77
CA PHE A 570 33.69 15.92 15.25
C PHE A 570 34.93 15.97 14.36
N ALA A 571 35.05 17.01 13.51
CA ALA A 571 36.22 17.19 12.66
C ALA A 571 37.52 17.45 13.44
N VAL A 572 37.43 18.22 14.54
CA VAL A 572 38.57 18.47 15.45
C VAL A 572 38.94 17.22 16.25
N ALA A 573 37.97 16.37 16.62
CA ALA A 573 38.25 15.05 17.21
C ALA A 573 38.94 14.13 16.19
N LEU A 574 38.42 14.05 14.96
CA LEU A 574 38.96 13.24 13.87
C LEU A 574 40.38 13.65 13.46
N GLU A 575 40.68 14.95 13.37
CA GLU A 575 42.03 15.43 13.00
C GLU A 575 43.12 14.91 13.95
N LYS A 576 42.83 14.85 15.26
CA LYS A 576 43.77 14.32 16.27
C LYS A 576 44.04 12.83 16.10
N LEU A 577 43.09 12.06 15.57
CA LEU A 577 43.20 10.61 15.38
C LEU A 577 43.87 10.21 14.06
N LEU A 578 43.82 11.06 13.01
CA LEU A 578 44.36 10.74 11.68
C LEU A 578 45.79 10.14 11.66
N PRO A 579 46.77 10.58 12.48
CA PRO A 579 48.10 9.97 12.50
C PRO A 579 48.13 8.50 12.96
N SER A 580 47.14 8.11 13.77
CA SER A 580 47.01 6.79 14.41
C SER A 580 46.02 5.86 13.69
N MET A 581 45.25 6.38 12.71
CA MET A 581 44.31 5.63 11.88
C MET A 581 45.01 4.80 10.80
N ARG A 582 44.37 3.73 10.33
CA ARG A 582 44.94 2.76 9.38
C ARG A 582 45.29 3.42 8.03
N PRO A 583 46.41 3.07 7.38
CA PRO A 583 46.87 3.72 6.15
C PRO A 583 45.85 3.75 5.01
N GLU A 584 45.00 2.74 4.90
CA GLU A 584 43.94 2.59 3.90
C GLU A 584 42.76 3.54 4.13
N ASN A 585 42.37 3.78 5.39
CA ASN A 585 41.23 4.63 5.75
C ASN A 585 41.63 6.11 5.92
N ARG A 586 42.89 6.38 6.24
CA ARG A 586 43.41 7.74 6.50
C ARG A 586 43.18 8.74 5.35
N PRO A 587 43.35 8.41 4.05
CA PRO A 587 43.06 9.35 2.95
C PRO A 587 41.57 9.70 2.85
N LEU A 588 40.71 8.69 3.08
CA LEU A 588 39.25 8.82 3.03
C LEU A 588 38.73 9.74 4.14
N LEU A 589 39.26 9.60 5.35
CA LEU A 589 38.89 10.40 6.51
C LEU A 589 39.53 11.79 6.48
N ALA A 590 40.77 11.92 5.99
CA ALA A 590 41.40 13.21 5.76
C ALA A 590 40.65 14.05 4.71
N ALA A 591 40.08 13.41 3.67
CA ALA A 591 39.24 14.07 2.67
C ALA A 591 37.97 14.69 3.28
N SER A 592 37.30 13.98 4.20
CA SER A 592 36.09 14.46 4.90
C SER A 592 36.31 15.73 5.73
N ILE A 593 37.55 16.03 6.13
CA ILE A 593 37.90 17.23 6.89
C ILE A 593 38.94 18.13 6.19
N GLY A 594 39.11 17.95 4.88
CA GLY A 594 39.92 18.83 4.04
C GLY A 594 41.44 18.73 4.18
N LYS A 595 41.96 17.73 4.89
CA LYS A 595 43.41 17.55 5.19
C LYS A 595 44.13 16.75 4.10
N VAL A 596 43.81 17.04 2.83
CA VAL A 596 44.33 16.30 1.66
C VAL A 596 45.62 16.97 1.14
N PRO A 597 46.74 16.25 0.96
CA PRO A 597 47.98 16.83 0.44
C PRO A 597 47.88 17.33 -1.02
N ASP A 598 47.10 16.65 -1.85
CA ASP A 598 46.86 16.99 -3.24
C ASP A 598 45.44 16.59 -3.66
N ALA A 599 44.57 17.59 -3.81
CA ALA A 599 43.17 17.38 -4.17
C ALA A 599 42.96 16.97 -5.65
N SER A 600 43.93 17.19 -6.54
CA SER A 600 43.81 16.88 -7.97
C SER A 600 43.83 15.38 -8.27
N LYS A 601 44.34 14.58 -7.32
CA LYS A 601 44.47 13.13 -7.42
C LYS A 601 43.31 12.35 -6.78
N LEU A 602 42.31 13.04 -6.24
CA LEU A 602 41.15 12.40 -5.61
C LEU A 602 40.19 11.81 -6.65
N ASN A 603 39.65 10.64 -6.34
CA ASN A 603 38.60 9.97 -7.10
C ASN A 603 37.60 9.28 -6.16
N GLY A 604 36.53 8.70 -6.71
CA GLY A 604 35.53 7.93 -5.98
C GLY A 604 34.96 8.64 -4.75
N GLU A 605 34.83 7.91 -3.65
CA GLU A 605 34.29 8.42 -2.38
C GLU A 605 35.21 9.43 -1.68
N ALA A 606 36.53 9.37 -1.89
CA ALA A 606 37.45 10.38 -1.35
C ALA A 606 37.25 11.75 -2.03
N LEU A 607 37.00 11.78 -3.35
CA LEU A 607 36.57 12.99 -4.04
C LEU A 607 35.21 13.47 -3.54
N ALA A 608 34.23 12.58 -3.37
CA ALA A 608 32.91 12.94 -2.88
C ALA A 608 32.96 13.58 -1.48
N ARG A 609 33.81 13.05 -0.58
CA ARG A 609 34.05 13.59 0.77
C ARG A 609 34.73 14.96 0.75
N TYR A 610 35.78 15.14 -0.06
CA TYR A 610 36.44 16.43 -0.18
C TYR A 610 35.55 17.50 -0.85
N SER A 611 34.75 17.11 -1.86
CA SER A 611 33.75 18.00 -2.45
C SER A 611 32.70 18.44 -1.44
N ARG A 612 32.21 17.54 -0.56
CA ARG A 612 31.33 17.89 0.56
C ARG A 612 31.99 18.88 1.52
N TYR A 613 33.26 18.68 1.88
CA TYR A 613 34.02 19.66 2.69
C TYR A 613 34.15 21.03 2.02
N VAL A 614 34.46 21.08 0.72
CA VAL A 614 34.58 22.34 -0.05
C VAL A 614 33.21 23.06 -0.13
N ALA A 615 32.12 22.32 -0.36
CA ALA A 615 30.77 22.86 -0.41
C ALA A 615 30.29 23.40 0.96
N ALA A 616 30.46 22.61 2.03
CA ALA A 616 30.08 22.99 3.39
C ALA A 616 30.84 24.23 3.89
N THR A 617 32.12 24.36 3.53
CA THR A 617 32.94 25.55 3.84
C THR A 617 32.68 26.75 2.93
N GLY A 618 31.66 26.69 2.06
CA GLY A 618 31.27 27.79 1.17
C GLY A 618 32.29 28.12 0.06
N ARG A 619 33.23 27.21 -0.21
CA ARG A 619 34.29 27.38 -1.20
C ARG A 619 33.80 26.93 -2.58
N SER A 620 34.28 27.59 -3.63
CA SER A 620 33.77 27.31 -4.99
C SER A 620 34.32 26.01 -5.59
N LEU A 621 33.41 25.07 -5.86
CA LEU A 621 33.67 23.79 -6.53
C LEU A 621 34.10 23.92 -8.00
N LYS A 622 34.04 25.11 -8.61
CA LYS A 622 34.35 25.35 -10.03
C LYS A 622 35.76 24.90 -10.47
N HIS A 623 36.69 24.77 -9.55
CA HIS A 623 38.05 24.27 -9.81
C HIS A 623 38.10 22.75 -10.10
N PHE A 624 36.99 22.02 -9.90
CA PHE A 624 36.85 20.60 -10.26
C PHE A 624 36.29 20.37 -11.68
N ALA A 625 36.18 21.41 -12.51
CA ALA A 625 35.55 21.33 -13.83
C ALA A 625 36.27 20.43 -14.87
N GLU A 626 37.49 19.97 -14.58
CA GLU A 626 38.29 19.11 -15.47
C GLU A 626 38.22 17.61 -15.08
N ILE A 627 37.35 17.22 -14.14
CA ILE A 627 37.20 15.84 -13.67
C ILE A 627 36.29 15.01 -14.61
N SER A 628 36.46 13.68 -14.58
CA SER A 628 35.61 12.70 -15.27
C SER A 628 34.11 12.88 -14.96
N LYS A 629 33.24 12.39 -15.87
CA LYS A 629 31.77 12.46 -15.75
C LYS A 629 31.25 11.93 -14.40
N GLU A 630 31.85 10.88 -13.87
CA GLU A 630 31.50 10.31 -12.56
C GLU A 630 31.82 11.27 -11.41
N GLY A 631 33.04 11.83 -11.39
CA GLY A 631 33.44 12.80 -10.37
C GLY A 631 32.62 14.09 -10.43
N SER A 632 32.26 14.55 -11.64
CA SER A 632 31.34 15.68 -11.84
C SER A 632 29.95 15.43 -11.22
N SER A 633 29.45 14.19 -11.23
CA SER A 633 28.21 13.83 -10.52
C SER A 633 28.38 13.92 -9.00
N LYS A 634 29.48 13.41 -8.44
CA LYS A 634 29.79 13.51 -7.00
C LYS A 634 29.96 14.98 -6.54
N VAL A 635 30.57 15.82 -7.37
CA VAL A 635 30.71 17.27 -7.13
C VAL A 635 29.34 17.96 -7.14
N ALA A 636 28.49 17.65 -8.12
CA ALA A 636 27.14 18.20 -8.21
C ALA A 636 26.23 17.79 -7.04
N GLU A 637 26.35 16.54 -6.56
CA GLU A 637 25.64 16.07 -5.36
C GLU A 637 26.10 16.83 -4.10
N ALA A 638 27.41 17.03 -3.94
CA ALA A 638 27.95 17.83 -2.83
C ALA A 638 27.48 19.30 -2.89
N GLU A 639 27.39 19.91 -4.08
CA GLU A 639 26.83 21.25 -4.24
C GLU A 639 25.34 21.28 -3.89
N ALA A 640 24.58 20.24 -4.26
CA ALA A 640 23.14 20.16 -4.03
C ALA A 640 22.76 20.06 -2.55
N VAL A 641 23.54 19.32 -1.74
CA VAL A 641 23.32 19.20 -0.29
C VAL A 641 23.46 20.55 0.41
N PHE A 642 24.53 21.30 0.14
CA PHE A 642 24.83 22.54 0.89
C PHE A 642 24.29 23.82 0.23
N ALA A 643 24.18 23.87 -1.10
CA ALA A 643 23.83 25.09 -1.84
C ALA A 643 22.46 24.99 -2.55
N SER A 644 22.38 24.31 -3.70
CA SER A 644 21.19 24.32 -4.57
C SER A 644 21.04 23.03 -5.38
N VAL A 645 19.84 22.42 -5.33
CA VAL A 645 19.59 21.08 -5.90
C VAL A 645 19.71 20.97 -7.41
N ASN A 646 19.74 22.09 -8.16
CA ASN A 646 19.76 22.16 -9.63
C ASN A 646 20.76 21.19 -10.29
N ALA A 647 22.01 21.17 -9.81
CA ALA A 647 23.09 20.46 -10.47
C ALA A 647 22.95 18.93 -10.36
N ALA A 648 22.57 18.45 -9.17
CA ALA A 648 22.30 17.03 -8.94
C ALA A 648 20.98 16.58 -9.57
N SER A 649 19.91 17.38 -9.49
CA SER A 649 18.60 17.00 -10.01
C SER A 649 18.61 16.82 -11.53
N ALA A 650 19.39 17.62 -12.27
CA ALA A 650 19.59 17.41 -13.72
C ALA A 650 20.25 16.05 -14.03
N GLY A 651 21.25 15.63 -13.23
CA GLY A 651 21.91 14.33 -13.38
C GLY A 651 21.01 13.15 -12.99
N LEU A 652 20.27 13.28 -11.89
CA LEU A 652 19.35 12.25 -11.41
C LEU A 652 18.17 12.06 -12.38
N LYS A 653 17.51 13.15 -12.82
CA LYS A 653 16.42 13.10 -13.82
C LYS A 653 16.82 12.41 -15.15
N ALA A 654 18.10 12.37 -15.48
CA ALA A 654 18.61 11.76 -16.70
C ALA A 654 18.86 10.23 -16.59
N ASN A 655 18.69 9.63 -15.41
CA ASN A 655 18.86 8.18 -15.23
C ASN A 655 17.56 7.41 -15.60
N PRO A 656 17.60 6.48 -16.58
CA PRO A 656 16.43 5.69 -16.93
C PRO A 656 15.98 4.71 -15.83
N ASP A 657 16.89 4.25 -14.96
CA ASP A 657 16.53 3.35 -13.86
C ASP A 657 15.85 4.14 -12.73
N TYR A 658 14.60 3.78 -12.43
CA TYR A 658 13.81 4.46 -11.39
C TYR A 658 14.26 4.13 -9.97
N LEU A 659 14.83 2.93 -9.73
CA LEU A 659 15.35 2.56 -8.41
C LEU A 659 16.61 3.35 -8.09
N GLU A 660 17.50 3.53 -9.06
CA GLU A 660 18.68 4.40 -8.91
C GLU A 660 18.28 5.88 -8.74
N ARG A 661 17.29 6.38 -9.52
CA ARG A 661 16.76 7.74 -9.33
C ARG A 661 16.17 7.96 -7.95
N VAL A 662 15.22 7.12 -7.54
CA VAL A 662 14.53 7.22 -6.25
C VAL A 662 15.55 7.13 -5.11
N THR A 663 16.50 6.20 -5.17
CA THR A 663 17.57 6.07 -4.17
C THR A 663 18.46 7.31 -4.12
N GLY A 664 18.84 7.87 -5.27
CA GLY A 664 19.64 9.08 -5.37
C GLY A 664 18.91 10.33 -4.84
N PHE A 665 17.62 10.47 -5.18
CA PHE A 665 16.78 11.57 -4.68
C PHE A 665 16.48 11.43 -3.18
N ARG A 666 16.17 10.23 -2.69
CA ARG A 666 16.01 9.95 -1.24
C ARG A 666 17.27 10.31 -0.46
N ARG A 667 18.44 9.90 -0.94
CA ARG A 667 19.74 10.23 -0.34
C ARG A 667 20.00 11.74 -0.34
N LEU A 668 19.70 12.43 -1.44
CA LEU A 668 19.82 13.89 -1.51
C LEU A 668 18.85 14.59 -0.56
N ALA A 669 17.61 14.10 -0.43
CA ALA A 669 16.60 14.63 0.47
C ALA A 669 16.98 14.46 1.96
N GLU A 670 17.40 13.25 2.39
CA GLU A 670 17.94 13.02 3.74
C GLU A 670 19.10 13.99 4.06
N ALA A 671 20.06 14.10 3.13
CA ALA A 671 21.25 14.93 3.31
C ALA A 671 20.93 16.43 3.34
N ARG A 672 20.07 16.91 2.44
CA ARG A 672 19.60 18.30 2.38
C ARG A 672 18.85 18.67 3.66
N ALA A 673 17.91 17.83 4.07
CA ALA A 673 17.12 18.02 5.28
C ALA A 673 17.99 18.06 6.55
N ALA A 674 19.01 17.18 6.65
CA ALA A 674 19.91 17.15 7.80
C ALA A 674 20.83 18.39 7.91
N VAL A 675 21.16 19.04 6.78
CA VAL A 675 21.91 20.32 6.74
C VAL A 675 20.99 21.51 7.06
N LEU A 676 19.69 21.39 6.76
CA LEU A 676 18.69 22.39 7.10
C LEU A 676 18.23 22.29 8.57
N ASP A 677 18.19 21.08 9.15
CA ASP A 677 17.88 20.78 10.55
C ASP A 677 18.96 21.27 11.53
N ARG A 678 19.05 22.59 11.64
CA ARG A 678 19.90 23.31 12.61
C ARG A 678 19.35 23.27 14.04
N LYS A 679 18.07 22.91 14.23
CA LYS A 679 17.44 22.79 15.55
C LYS A 679 17.58 21.37 16.15
N GLY A 680 17.91 20.37 15.33
CA GLY A 680 18.12 18.98 15.74
C GLY A 680 16.80 18.23 16.00
N TRP A 681 15.75 18.54 15.26
CA TRP A 681 14.40 18.07 15.52
C TRP A 681 14.03 16.78 14.77
N LEU A 682 14.65 16.50 13.62
CA LEU A 682 14.28 15.35 12.78
C LEU A 682 14.56 14.00 13.47
N ASN A 683 13.72 13.02 13.17
CA ASN A 683 13.79 11.63 13.66
C ASN A 683 13.74 11.49 15.18
N SER A 684 13.23 12.48 15.91
CA SER A 684 13.26 12.49 17.38
C SER A 684 12.27 11.52 18.04
N ALA A 685 11.09 11.31 17.44
CA ALA A 685 9.95 10.53 17.94
C ALA A 685 9.69 10.67 19.45
N THR A 686 9.95 11.88 19.96
CA THR A 686 9.83 12.22 21.39
C THR A 686 8.67 13.20 21.54
N PRO A 687 7.66 12.92 22.39
CA PRO A 687 6.58 13.86 22.64
C PRO A 687 7.10 15.19 23.21
N PRO A 688 6.56 16.35 22.81
CA PRO A 688 6.94 17.64 23.38
C PRO A 688 6.61 17.68 24.87
N ALA A 689 7.51 18.24 25.68
CA ALA A 689 7.23 18.48 27.09
C ALA A 689 6.07 19.50 27.24
N ALA A 690 5.07 19.15 28.05
CA ALA A 690 3.91 20.01 28.26
C ALA A 690 4.32 21.35 28.89
N SER A 691 4.12 22.43 28.14
CA SER A 691 4.39 23.81 28.56
C SER A 691 3.13 24.66 28.37
N ALA A 692 2.98 25.70 29.20
CA ALA A 692 1.93 26.69 28.99
C ALA A 692 2.21 27.50 27.72
N PRO A 693 1.19 27.89 26.93
CA PRO A 693 1.37 28.76 25.77
C PRO A 693 2.13 30.04 26.16
N PRO A 694 3.16 30.46 25.41
CA PRO A 694 3.93 31.65 25.76
C PRO A 694 3.08 32.93 25.74
N VAL A 695 3.23 33.77 26.76
CA VAL A 695 2.52 35.05 26.87
C VAL A 695 3.38 36.19 26.32
N LEU A 696 2.83 36.96 25.37
CA LEU A 696 3.50 38.11 24.75
C LEU A 696 3.27 39.39 25.56
N ASP A 697 4.35 40.10 25.92
CA ASP A 697 4.29 41.40 26.62
C ASP A 697 4.75 42.56 25.73
N PHE A 698 3.79 43.39 25.32
CA PHE A 698 3.99 44.65 24.58
C PHE A 698 3.74 45.89 25.47
N SER A 699 3.72 45.76 26.80
CA SER A 699 3.35 46.86 27.70
C SER A 699 4.50 47.87 27.92
N GLY A 700 4.26 49.14 27.56
CA GLY A 700 5.13 50.28 27.89
C GLY A 700 6.19 50.63 26.84
N THR A 701 6.04 50.21 25.58
CA THR A 701 7.02 50.44 24.50
C THR A 701 6.65 51.60 23.56
N SER A 702 7.65 52.17 22.88
CA SER A 702 7.44 53.16 21.80
C SER A 702 6.62 52.57 20.65
N ALA A 703 5.44 53.15 20.42
CA ALA A 703 4.56 52.83 19.30
C ALA A 703 4.58 53.94 18.23
N THR A 704 4.86 53.58 16.98
CA THR A 704 4.64 54.44 15.79
C THR A 704 3.28 54.08 15.17
N SER A 705 2.58 55.02 14.52
CA SER A 705 1.34 54.72 13.78
C SER A 705 1.18 55.62 12.56
N ASP A 706 0.57 55.10 11.49
CA ASP A 706 0.12 55.85 10.30
C ASP A 706 -1.40 56.14 10.34
N GLY A 707 -2.06 55.86 11.47
CA GLY A 707 -3.52 55.94 11.64
C GLY A 707 -4.30 54.69 11.23
N ARG A 708 -3.64 53.72 10.56
CA ARG A 708 -4.24 52.45 10.08
C ARG A 708 -3.57 51.23 10.74
N LEU A 709 -2.27 51.33 10.96
CA LEU A 709 -1.41 50.38 11.64
C LEU A 709 -0.82 50.99 12.92
N VAL A 710 -0.59 50.14 13.92
CA VAL A 710 0.19 50.43 15.12
C VAL A 710 1.42 49.53 15.12
N VAL A 711 2.60 50.14 15.16
CA VAL A 711 3.91 49.50 15.11
C VAL A 711 4.55 49.63 16.48
N ALA A 712 4.56 48.53 17.24
CA ALA A 712 5.17 48.46 18.57
C ALA A 712 6.34 47.47 18.56
N SER A 713 7.34 47.68 19.40
CA SER A 713 8.34 46.64 19.70
C SER A 713 7.90 45.85 20.94
N PRO A 714 8.24 44.56 21.08
CA PRO A 714 8.08 43.86 22.36
C PRO A 714 9.07 44.43 23.39
N ARG A 715 8.94 44.01 24.65
CA ARG A 715 10.08 44.07 25.57
C ARG A 715 11.20 43.15 25.05
N GLN A 716 12.44 43.40 25.47
CA GLN A 716 13.62 42.70 24.96
C GLN A 716 13.46 41.17 25.13
N ASP A 717 13.77 40.41 24.07
CA ASP A 717 13.52 38.96 23.92
C ASP A 717 12.06 38.49 24.05
N GLY A 718 11.08 39.40 24.06
CA GLY A 718 9.65 39.11 24.29
C GLY A 718 8.90 38.38 23.16
N LEU A 719 9.59 37.92 22.10
CA LEU A 719 9.03 36.96 21.15
C LEU A 719 9.64 35.56 21.40
N PRO A 720 8.85 34.52 21.68
CA PRO A 720 9.31 33.13 21.70
C PRO A 720 9.76 32.65 20.32
N ALA A 721 10.64 31.64 20.30
CA ALA A 721 10.78 30.76 19.14
C ALA A 721 9.78 29.61 19.24
N ALA A 722 9.46 28.95 18.14
CA ALA A 722 8.73 27.69 18.18
C ALA A 722 9.50 26.65 19.01
N ALA A 723 8.80 25.99 19.94
CA ALA A 723 9.35 24.89 20.73
C ALA A 723 9.46 23.62 19.88
N ALA A 724 10.27 22.65 20.32
CA ALA A 724 10.45 21.39 19.59
C ALA A 724 9.12 20.62 19.50
N PRO A 725 8.56 20.38 18.29
CA PRO A 725 7.41 19.52 18.13
C PRO A 725 7.83 18.05 18.25
N PHE A 726 6.84 17.16 18.40
CA PHE A 726 7.04 15.76 18.02
C PHE A 726 7.40 15.69 16.52
N MET A 727 8.45 14.96 16.16
CA MET A 727 8.77 14.61 14.77
C MET A 727 8.86 13.09 14.65
N PRO A 728 8.20 12.44 13.70
CA PRO A 728 8.27 10.99 13.55
C PRO A 728 9.69 10.48 13.23
N ASN A 729 9.96 9.23 13.60
CA ASN A 729 11.16 8.49 13.20
C ASN A 729 11.01 8.03 11.74
N LEU A 730 11.81 8.60 10.84
CA LEU A 730 11.65 8.47 9.38
C LEU A 730 12.88 7.84 8.69
N LEU A 731 13.74 7.19 9.49
CA LEU A 731 14.92 6.44 9.02
C LEU A 731 14.58 5.04 8.45
N LEU A 732 13.29 4.76 8.26
CA LEU A 732 12.75 3.54 7.66
C LEU A 732 13.27 3.32 6.23
N GLY A 733 13.57 2.06 5.91
CA GLY A 733 13.79 1.58 4.54
C GLY A 733 12.62 0.70 4.03
N PRO A 734 12.74 0.14 2.81
CA PRO A 734 11.68 -0.66 2.17
C PRO A 734 11.32 -1.95 2.93
N GLU A 735 12.17 -2.41 3.85
CA GLU A 735 11.84 -3.48 4.79
C GLU A 735 10.58 -3.18 5.63
N ALA A 736 10.21 -1.90 5.80
CA ALA A 736 8.96 -1.48 6.44
C ALA A 736 7.70 -1.93 5.67
N VAL A 737 7.83 -2.35 4.40
CA VAL A 737 6.80 -3.04 3.62
C VAL A 737 7.11 -4.53 3.49
N ALA A 738 8.32 -4.90 3.03
CA ALA A 738 8.64 -6.30 2.70
C ALA A 738 8.50 -7.26 3.90
N SER A 739 8.79 -6.81 5.12
CA SER A 739 8.63 -7.62 6.34
C SER A 739 7.17 -7.94 6.70
N ARG A 740 6.21 -7.18 6.14
CA ARG A 740 4.76 -7.34 6.39
C ARG A 740 4.07 -8.24 5.36
N ILE A 741 4.73 -8.57 4.26
CA ILE A 741 4.16 -9.44 3.21
C ILE A 741 3.88 -10.83 3.83
N PRO A 742 2.62 -11.29 3.85
CA PRO A 742 2.27 -12.59 4.43
C PRO A 742 2.65 -13.73 3.51
N VAL A 743 2.77 -14.93 4.07
CA VAL A 743 3.00 -16.17 3.33
C VAL A 743 1.64 -16.71 2.84
N PRO A 744 1.50 -17.14 1.57
CA PRO A 744 0.29 -17.81 1.10
C PRO A 744 0.11 -19.18 1.77
N ALA A 745 -1.14 -19.55 2.04
CA ALA A 745 -1.49 -20.88 2.51
C ALA A 745 -1.10 -21.96 1.48
N LEU A 746 -0.97 -23.20 1.96
CA LEU A 746 -0.65 -24.35 1.12
C LEU A 746 -1.81 -24.59 0.14
N ARG A 747 -1.56 -24.85 -1.16
CA ARG A 747 -2.65 -24.86 -2.17
C ARG A 747 -3.74 -25.90 -1.87
N GLU A 748 -3.39 -27.03 -1.25
CA GLU A 748 -4.31 -28.08 -0.83
C GLU A 748 -5.33 -27.65 0.25
N SER A 749 -5.10 -26.53 0.94
CA SER A 749 -6.01 -25.99 1.98
C SER A 749 -7.25 -25.31 1.40
N ASN A 750 -7.21 -24.91 0.12
CA ASN A 750 -8.19 -24.03 -0.53
C ASN A 750 -8.50 -22.70 0.23
N GLU A 751 -7.64 -22.26 1.16
CA GLU A 751 -7.88 -21.04 1.94
C GLU A 751 -7.83 -19.76 1.09
N SER A 752 -7.10 -19.79 -0.03
CA SER A 752 -6.93 -18.66 -0.96
C SER A 752 -7.73 -18.87 -2.26
N LEU A 753 -8.63 -17.92 -2.57
CA LEU A 753 -9.53 -18.01 -3.72
C LEU A 753 -9.60 -16.71 -4.50
N ALA A 754 -9.40 -16.79 -5.82
CA ALA A 754 -9.62 -15.72 -6.77
C ALA A 754 -10.31 -16.24 -8.06
N GLY A 755 -11.27 -15.48 -8.60
CA GLY A 755 -12.00 -15.87 -9.81
C GLY A 755 -12.89 -14.77 -10.38
N ILE A 756 -13.52 -15.03 -11.54
CA ILE A 756 -14.41 -14.07 -12.19
C ILE A 756 -15.84 -14.12 -11.62
N SER A 757 -16.34 -12.97 -11.17
CA SER A 757 -17.79 -12.80 -10.97
C SER A 757 -18.49 -12.71 -12.32
N LYS A 758 -19.27 -13.74 -12.66
CA LYS A 758 -20.19 -13.73 -13.81
C LYS A 758 -21.51 -12.99 -13.51
N ARG A 759 -21.75 -12.57 -12.25
CA ARG A 759 -22.96 -11.84 -11.80
C ARG A 759 -22.85 -10.30 -11.85
N GLY A 760 -21.71 -9.74 -12.30
CA GLY A 760 -21.52 -8.29 -12.48
C GLY A 760 -21.01 -7.54 -11.23
N GLU A 761 -21.33 -6.24 -11.16
CA GLU A 761 -20.88 -5.30 -10.11
C GLU A 761 -21.26 -5.77 -8.69
N THR A 762 -20.29 -5.84 -7.77
CA THR A 762 -20.56 -5.99 -6.33
C THR A 762 -20.56 -4.63 -5.62
N ARG A 763 -20.98 -4.58 -4.34
CA ARG A 763 -21.02 -3.31 -3.58
C ARG A 763 -19.64 -2.65 -3.40
N ALA A 764 -18.55 -3.43 -3.45
CA ALA A 764 -17.19 -2.91 -3.38
C ALA A 764 -16.73 -2.28 -4.72
N THR A 765 -17.20 -2.81 -5.86
CA THR A 765 -16.82 -2.34 -7.20
C THR A 765 -17.80 -1.33 -7.80
N ARG A 766 -18.90 -1.04 -7.09
CA ARG A 766 -19.97 -0.15 -7.57
C ARG A 766 -19.57 1.32 -7.46
N LEU A 767 -18.78 1.77 -8.43
CA LEU A 767 -18.36 3.16 -8.60
C LEU A 767 -19.53 4.01 -9.11
N ILE A 768 -20.35 4.49 -8.17
CA ILE A 768 -21.36 5.53 -8.40
C ILE A 768 -20.65 6.81 -8.90
N ARG A 769 -21.36 7.66 -9.65
CA ARG A 769 -20.85 8.98 -10.06
C ARG A 769 -20.55 9.85 -8.82
N PHE A 770 -19.30 9.84 -8.37
CA PHE A 770 -18.76 10.88 -7.52
C PHE A 770 -18.58 12.14 -8.38
N SER A 771 -19.04 13.29 -7.87
CA SER A 771 -18.71 14.60 -8.45
C SER A 771 -17.19 14.82 -8.41
N SER A 772 -16.71 15.72 -9.27
CA SER A 772 -15.30 16.09 -9.34
C SER A 772 -15.23 17.60 -9.18
N GLU A 773 -14.69 18.09 -8.05
CA GLU A 773 -14.69 19.52 -7.66
C GLU A 773 -14.01 20.49 -8.65
N HIS A 774 -13.56 20.00 -9.81
CA HIS A 774 -12.86 20.77 -10.83
C HIS A 774 -13.58 20.72 -12.19
N PHE A 775 -14.64 19.92 -12.36
CA PHE A 775 -15.25 19.63 -13.67
C PHE A 775 -16.76 19.27 -13.63
N ASP A 776 -17.61 20.08 -13.01
CA ASP A 776 -19.07 19.86 -13.04
C ASP A 776 -19.72 20.15 -14.41
N GLU A 777 -19.10 20.97 -15.26
CA GLU A 777 -19.63 21.29 -16.61
C GLU A 777 -19.42 20.18 -17.65
N ILE A 778 -18.55 19.21 -17.37
CA ILE A 778 -18.23 18.11 -18.30
C ILE A 778 -19.13 16.92 -17.98
N ILE A 779 -19.76 16.34 -19.00
CA ILE A 779 -20.47 15.04 -18.89
C ILE A 779 -19.43 13.94 -18.68
N ASN A 780 -19.00 13.79 -17.43
CA ASN A 780 -18.04 12.79 -17.01
C ASN A 780 -18.72 11.42 -17.06
N LEU A 781 -18.31 10.59 -18.03
CA LEU A 781 -18.65 9.18 -18.03
C LEU A 781 -17.95 8.55 -16.83
N GLY A 782 -18.72 8.21 -15.80
CA GLY A 782 -18.20 7.52 -14.64
C GLY A 782 -17.56 6.19 -15.04
N VAL A 783 -16.73 5.64 -14.16
CA VAL A 783 -16.10 4.32 -14.41
C VAL A 783 -17.16 3.27 -14.75
N ARG A 784 -18.33 3.37 -14.12
CA ARG A 784 -19.51 2.57 -14.43
C ARG A 784 -19.92 2.65 -15.91
N GLU A 785 -20.18 3.85 -16.43
CA GLU A 785 -20.49 4.03 -17.86
C GLU A 785 -19.37 3.50 -18.76
N TYR A 786 -18.10 3.70 -18.39
CA TYR A 786 -16.96 3.20 -19.17
C TYR A 786 -16.88 1.66 -19.19
N LEU A 787 -17.14 1.01 -18.05
CA LEU A 787 -17.23 -0.46 -17.94
C LEU A 787 -18.34 -1.03 -18.83
N PHE A 788 -19.55 -0.50 -18.75
CA PHE A 788 -20.68 -0.98 -19.55
C PHE A 788 -20.46 -0.76 -21.06
N LEU A 789 -19.78 0.34 -21.45
CA LEU A 789 -19.43 0.60 -22.85
C LEU A 789 -18.34 -0.35 -23.37
N ASN A 790 -17.28 -0.61 -22.60
CA ASN A 790 -16.17 -1.46 -23.03
C ASN A 790 -16.50 -2.96 -22.98
N ALA A 791 -17.23 -3.41 -21.96
CA ALA A 791 -17.62 -4.81 -21.82
C ALA A 791 -18.68 -5.26 -22.84
N ALA A 792 -19.33 -4.30 -23.53
CA ALA A 792 -20.45 -4.54 -24.46
C ALA A 792 -21.58 -5.41 -23.88
N SER A 793 -21.72 -5.40 -22.55
CA SER A 793 -22.52 -6.35 -21.76
C SER A 793 -23.18 -5.65 -20.57
N SER A 794 -24.38 -6.07 -20.19
CA SER A 794 -25.06 -5.69 -18.95
C SER A 794 -24.50 -6.37 -17.70
N THR A 795 -23.52 -7.28 -17.83
CA THR A 795 -22.79 -7.95 -16.75
C THR A 795 -21.28 -7.83 -16.99
N PRO A 796 -20.61 -6.76 -16.50
CA PRO A 796 -19.17 -6.62 -16.63
C PRO A 796 -18.45 -7.67 -15.77
N ARG A 797 -17.50 -8.41 -16.38
CA ARG A 797 -16.64 -9.38 -15.70
C ARG A 797 -15.61 -8.64 -14.84
N VAL A 798 -15.36 -9.16 -13.64
CA VAL A 798 -14.39 -8.62 -12.67
C VAL A 798 -13.73 -9.78 -11.94
N ILE A 799 -12.40 -9.72 -11.79
CA ILE A 799 -11.60 -10.63 -10.96
C ILE A 799 -11.82 -10.26 -9.48
N PHE A 800 -12.26 -11.20 -8.66
CA PHE A 800 -12.39 -11.03 -7.21
C PHE A 800 -11.38 -11.91 -6.47
N VAL A 801 -10.36 -11.29 -5.86
CA VAL A 801 -9.56 -11.94 -4.81
C VAL A 801 -10.44 -11.99 -3.57
N THR A 802 -10.97 -13.17 -3.29
CA THR A 802 -12.19 -13.37 -2.50
C THR A 802 -11.92 -13.70 -1.04
N ARG A 803 -10.90 -14.52 -0.77
CA ARG A 803 -10.43 -14.87 0.58
C ARG A 803 -8.94 -15.26 0.57
N GLY A 804 -8.33 -15.26 1.74
CA GLY A 804 -6.96 -15.72 1.96
C GLY A 804 -5.89 -14.79 1.38
N VAL A 805 -4.68 -15.33 1.22
CA VAL A 805 -3.53 -14.65 0.62
C VAL A 805 -3.28 -15.21 -0.77
N VAL A 806 -3.35 -14.35 -1.79
CA VAL A 806 -3.16 -14.69 -3.21
C VAL A 806 -1.95 -13.94 -3.77
N THR A 807 -1.14 -14.63 -4.57
CA THR A 807 0.02 -14.11 -5.31
C THR A 807 -0.34 -13.84 -6.77
N MET A 808 0.56 -13.27 -7.59
CA MET A 808 0.27 -13.08 -9.01
C MET A 808 0.29 -14.41 -9.80
N SER A 809 1.12 -15.37 -9.40
CA SER A 809 1.13 -16.72 -9.98
C SER A 809 -0.12 -17.52 -9.62
N ASP A 810 -0.57 -17.47 -8.34
CA ASP A 810 -1.83 -18.12 -7.95
C ASP A 810 -3.04 -17.42 -8.61
N LEU A 811 -3.03 -16.09 -8.73
CA LEU A 811 -4.05 -15.33 -9.46
C LEU A 811 -4.13 -15.73 -10.95
N VAL A 812 -2.99 -15.78 -11.64
CA VAL A 812 -2.92 -16.22 -13.04
C VAL A 812 -3.41 -17.66 -13.17
N ALA A 813 -2.95 -18.58 -12.30
CA ALA A 813 -3.37 -19.97 -12.34
C ALA A 813 -4.88 -20.14 -12.15
N GLN A 814 -5.48 -19.50 -11.14
CA GLN A 814 -6.91 -19.63 -10.85
C GLN A 814 -7.78 -18.92 -11.90
N VAL A 815 -7.50 -17.67 -12.27
CA VAL A 815 -8.33 -16.91 -13.23
C VAL A 815 -8.22 -17.47 -14.65
N ALA A 816 -7.02 -17.82 -15.12
CA ALA A 816 -6.86 -18.39 -16.47
C ALA A 816 -7.44 -19.81 -16.61
N ALA A 817 -7.82 -20.46 -15.51
CA ALA A 817 -8.55 -21.73 -15.54
C ALA A 817 -9.96 -21.56 -16.11
N THR A 818 -10.67 -20.50 -15.68
CA THR A 818 -12.08 -20.28 -16.04
C THR A 818 -12.26 -19.26 -17.16
N ASP A 819 -11.36 -18.27 -17.24
CA ASP A 819 -11.53 -17.04 -18.00
C ASP A 819 -10.18 -16.53 -18.58
N PRO A 820 -9.53 -17.29 -19.52
CA PRO A 820 -8.15 -17.06 -19.98
C PRO A 820 -7.92 -15.78 -20.82
N ASP A 821 -8.98 -15.06 -21.21
CA ASP A 821 -8.89 -13.74 -21.85
C ASP A 821 -8.85 -12.59 -20.83
N ALA A 822 -9.38 -12.81 -19.62
CA ALA A 822 -9.46 -11.80 -18.56
C ALA A 822 -8.08 -11.39 -18.01
N ILE A 823 -7.11 -12.32 -18.08
CA ILE A 823 -5.72 -12.12 -17.69
C ILE A 823 -4.81 -12.77 -18.73
N THR A 824 -3.90 -12.00 -19.31
CA THR A 824 -2.87 -12.53 -20.23
C THR A 824 -1.48 -12.37 -19.63
N PHE A 825 -0.57 -13.29 -19.94
CA PHE A 825 0.81 -13.23 -19.48
C PHE A 825 1.80 -13.55 -20.60
N ASP A 826 2.90 -12.78 -20.64
CA ASP A 826 3.98 -12.92 -21.60
C ASP A 826 5.32 -12.80 -20.85
N GLY A 827 6.03 -13.93 -20.74
CA GLY A 827 7.23 -14.05 -19.90
C GLY A 827 6.94 -13.67 -18.44
N ASN A 828 7.39 -12.48 -18.05
CA ASN A 828 7.26 -11.90 -16.71
C ASN A 828 6.38 -10.64 -16.66
N VAL A 829 5.61 -10.39 -17.71
CA VAL A 829 4.59 -9.33 -17.81
C VAL A 829 3.21 -9.96 -17.68
N VAL A 830 2.39 -9.45 -16.77
CA VAL A 830 0.96 -9.80 -16.65
C VAL A 830 0.13 -8.61 -17.10
N THR A 831 -0.92 -8.85 -17.90
CA THR A 831 -1.88 -7.83 -18.33
C THR A 831 -3.29 -8.20 -17.87
N LEU A 832 -3.93 -7.32 -17.11
CA LEU A 832 -5.34 -7.44 -16.77
C LEU A 832 -6.19 -6.82 -17.89
N ASN A 833 -7.10 -7.61 -18.45
CA ASN A 833 -8.09 -7.18 -19.46
C ASN A 833 -9.50 -7.02 -18.86
N VAL A 834 -9.63 -7.11 -17.54
CA VAL A 834 -10.83 -6.77 -16.76
C VAL A 834 -10.40 -6.08 -15.46
N PRO A 835 -11.31 -5.42 -14.73
CA PRO A 835 -11.01 -4.94 -13.39
C PRO A 835 -10.68 -6.07 -12.42
N LEU A 836 -9.91 -5.74 -11.38
CA LEU A 836 -9.65 -6.59 -10.23
C LEU A 836 -10.14 -5.91 -8.95
N ALA A 837 -10.68 -6.70 -8.03
CA ALA A 837 -11.10 -6.28 -6.70
C ALA A 837 -10.54 -7.24 -5.65
N VAL A 838 -9.90 -6.69 -4.61
CA VAL A 838 -9.54 -7.40 -3.39
C VAL A 838 -10.64 -7.17 -2.36
N ASN A 839 -11.26 -8.24 -1.88
CA ASN A 839 -12.32 -8.17 -0.87
C ASN A 839 -11.76 -7.85 0.54
N ASP A 840 -12.65 -7.44 1.44
CA ASP A 840 -12.36 -7.39 2.88
C ASP A 840 -11.88 -8.77 3.39
N GLY A 841 -10.95 -8.77 4.34
CA GLY A 841 -10.25 -9.96 4.84
C GLY A 841 -9.29 -10.65 3.85
N ALA A 842 -9.34 -10.35 2.55
CA ALA A 842 -8.46 -10.93 1.54
C ALA A 842 -7.16 -10.13 1.36
N THR A 843 -6.12 -10.78 0.82
CA THR A 843 -4.82 -10.16 0.52
C THR A 843 -4.36 -10.51 -0.90
N LEU A 844 -3.91 -9.51 -1.66
CA LEU A 844 -3.18 -9.69 -2.92
C LEU A 844 -1.72 -9.22 -2.78
N ILE A 845 -0.79 -10.05 -3.24
CA ILE A 845 0.65 -9.76 -3.31
C ILE A 845 1.04 -9.59 -4.77
N VAL A 846 1.64 -8.44 -5.12
CA VAL A 846 2.14 -8.12 -6.46
C VAL A 846 3.64 -7.81 -6.35
N SER A 847 4.48 -8.78 -6.72
CA SER A 847 5.91 -8.73 -6.41
C SER A 847 6.84 -8.83 -7.63
N GLY A 848 7.92 -8.04 -7.60
CA GLY A 848 9.11 -8.13 -8.43
C GLY A 848 9.81 -9.50 -8.38
N ARG A 849 9.46 -10.33 -7.38
CA ARG A 849 9.90 -11.72 -7.18
C ARG A 849 8.97 -12.76 -7.83
N GLU A 850 8.00 -12.31 -8.64
CA GLU A 850 7.15 -13.13 -9.52
C GLU A 850 7.09 -12.52 -10.91
N ILE A 851 6.70 -11.24 -11.00
CA ILE A 851 6.49 -10.51 -12.26
C ILE A 851 7.30 -9.21 -12.25
N LYS A 852 7.71 -8.72 -13.43
CA LYS A 852 8.40 -7.41 -13.53
C LYS A 852 7.43 -6.28 -13.83
N GLU A 853 6.33 -6.58 -14.52
CA GLU A 853 5.35 -5.58 -14.93
C GLU A 853 3.90 -6.10 -14.83
N LEU A 854 3.04 -5.32 -14.18
CA LEU A 854 1.58 -5.47 -14.18
C LEU A 854 0.97 -4.37 -15.05
N ARG A 855 0.48 -4.75 -16.23
CA ARG A 855 -0.25 -3.88 -17.16
C ARG A 855 -1.73 -3.93 -16.86
N LEU A 856 -2.37 -2.77 -16.90
CA LEU A 856 -3.83 -2.62 -16.84
C LEU A 856 -4.29 -2.14 -18.22
N ASN A 857 -5.06 -2.96 -18.93
CA ASN A 857 -5.51 -2.59 -20.28
C ASN A 857 -6.52 -1.43 -20.21
N THR A 858 -6.11 -0.27 -20.73
CA THR A 858 -6.90 0.97 -20.77
C THR A 858 -8.19 0.77 -21.57
N ARG A 859 -8.15 0.05 -22.70
CA ARG A 859 -9.30 -0.18 -23.59
C ARG A 859 -10.28 -1.20 -23.05
N ALA A 860 -9.79 -2.16 -22.28
CA ALA A 860 -10.65 -3.15 -21.63
C ALA A 860 -11.27 -2.61 -20.33
N GLY A 861 -10.88 -1.40 -19.89
CA GLY A 861 -11.40 -0.77 -18.68
C GLY A 861 -10.83 -1.34 -17.38
N ALA A 862 -9.64 -1.95 -17.41
CA ALA A 862 -9.03 -2.54 -16.23
C ALA A 862 -8.59 -1.48 -15.20
N PHE A 863 -8.78 -1.80 -13.92
CA PHE A 863 -8.34 -1.03 -12.74
C PHE A 863 -8.28 -1.97 -11.52
N ILE A 864 -7.73 -1.50 -10.40
CA ILE A 864 -7.65 -2.27 -9.14
C ILE A 864 -8.46 -1.56 -8.04
N ILE A 865 -9.36 -2.29 -7.38
CA ILE A 865 -10.03 -1.89 -6.14
C ILE A 865 -9.48 -2.71 -4.98
N ASN A 866 -9.24 -2.08 -3.84
CA ASN A 866 -8.84 -2.76 -2.61
C ASN A 866 -9.84 -2.47 -1.47
N SER A 867 -10.39 -3.51 -0.86
CA SER A 867 -11.16 -3.45 0.39
C SER A 867 -10.50 -4.25 1.52
N GLY A 868 -9.38 -4.93 1.22
CA GLY A 868 -8.58 -5.73 2.16
C GLY A 868 -7.12 -5.27 2.14
N LYS A 869 -6.17 -6.19 1.94
CA LYS A 869 -4.73 -5.85 1.91
C LYS A 869 -4.13 -5.98 0.50
N LEU A 870 -3.34 -5.00 0.09
CA LEU A 870 -2.67 -4.98 -1.20
C LEU A 870 -1.18 -4.63 -1.01
N TYR A 871 -0.30 -5.50 -1.49
CA TYR A 871 1.15 -5.33 -1.43
C TYR A 871 1.74 -5.16 -2.82
N PHE A 872 2.53 -4.10 -3.02
CA PHE A 872 3.42 -3.91 -4.16
C PHE A 872 4.87 -3.87 -3.65
N ASP A 873 5.74 -4.73 -4.19
CA ASP A 873 7.19 -4.68 -3.89
C ASP A 873 8.02 -4.91 -5.15
N GLY A 874 8.92 -3.99 -5.48
CA GLY A 874 9.89 -4.16 -6.57
C GLY A 874 9.30 -4.28 -7.99
N VAL A 875 8.01 -3.96 -8.17
CA VAL A 875 7.24 -4.18 -9.41
C VAL A 875 6.86 -2.87 -10.12
N SER A 876 6.74 -2.91 -11.46
CA SER A 876 6.19 -1.81 -12.27
C SER A 876 4.69 -2.05 -12.54
N VAL A 877 3.82 -1.09 -12.23
CA VAL A 877 2.37 -1.13 -12.50
C VAL A 877 1.99 0.01 -13.43
N THR A 878 1.37 -0.28 -14.56
CA THR A 878 1.14 0.70 -15.63
C THR A 878 -0.22 0.58 -16.30
N SER A 879 -0.74 1.69 -16.84
CA SER A 879 -1.75 1.64 -17.90
C SER A 879 -1.15 1.09 -19.20
N PHE A 880 -1.99 0.62 -20.12
CA PHE A 880 -1.57 0.04 -21.41
C PHE A 880 -2.65 0.23 -22.49
N ASP A 881 -2.36 0.99 -23.56
CA ASP A 881 -3.20 1.06 -24.78
C ASP A 881 -2.61 0.07 -25.80
N ASP A 882 -3.19 -1.14 -25.87
CA ASP A 882 -2.71 -2.28 -26.66
C ASP A 882 -2.37 -1.92 -28.13
N ARG A 883 -3.25 -1.17 -28.80
CA ARG A 883 -3.10 -0.60 -30.15
C ARG A 883 -1.79 0.20 -30.33
N THR A 884 -1.24 0.77 -29.26
CA THR A 884 0.02 1.54 -29.29
C THR A 884 1.22 0.80 -28.70
N GLY A 885 0.97 -0.29 -27.95
CA GLY A 885 1.99 -0.99 -27.17
C GLY A 885 2.64 -0.15 -26.06
N LYS A 886 1.93 0.87 -25.54
CA LYS A 886 2.51 1.87 -24.62
C LYS A 886 1.57 2.26 -23.47
N PRO A 887 2.12 2.79 -22.36
CA PRO A 887 1.32 3.43 -21.32
C PRO A 887 0.54 4.65 -21.84
N SER A 888 -0.60 4.92 -21.23
CA SER A 888 -1.52 6.00 -21.61
C SER A 888 -1.04 7.37 -21.06
N TYR A 889 0.14 7.80 -21.50
CA TYR A 889 0.75 9.07 -21.09
C TYR A 889 -0.11 10.29 -21.47
N VAL A 890 -0.13 11.29 -20.59
CA VAL A 890 -0.75 12.60 -20.78
C VAL A 890 0.34 13.66 -20.66
N THR A 891 0.76 14.22 -21.79
CA THR A 891 1.78 15.30 -21.88
C THR A 891 1.15 16.69 -22.02
N ASP A 892 -0.17 16.76 -21.93
CA ASP A 892 -0.98 17.95 -22.15
C ASP A 892 -2.22 17.82 -21.23
N HIS A 893 -2.24 18.60 -20.16
CA HIS A 893 -3.23 18.46 -19.11
C HIS A 893 -4.66 18.84 -19.55
N GLU A 894 -4.83 19.58 -20.65
CA GLU A 894 -6.15 19.91 -21.21
C GLU A 894 -6.79 18.70 -21.89
N LYS A 895 -5.96 17.75 -22.36
CA LYS A 895 -6.40 16.54 -23.08
C LYS A 895 -6.55 15.31 -22.16
N GLY A 896 -6.16 15.42 -20.88
CA GLY A 896 -6.12 14.32 -19.89
C GLY A 896 -7.46 13.86 -19.29
N ILE A 897 -8.57 13.99 -20.02
CA ILE A 897 -9.95 13.82 -19.48
C ILE A 897 -10.53 12.42 -19.78
N PHE A 898 -9.86 11.62 -20.62
CA PHE A 898 -10.27 10.25 -20.95
C PHE A 898 -9.93 9.25 -19.82
N PHE A 899 -10.65 8.12 -19.74
CA PHE A 899 -10.38 7.05 -18.78
C PHE A 899 -8.93 6.56 -18.86
N ARG A 900 -8.31 6.39 -17.70
CA ARG A 900 -7.03 5.70 -17.52
C ARG A 900 -7.15 4.76 -16.32
N PRO A 901 -6.61 3.52 -16.38
CA PRO A 901 -6.54 2.60 -15.25
C PRO A 901 -6.04 3.25 -13.97
N PHE A 902 -6.57 2.84 -12.82
CA PHE A 902 -6.28 3.43 -11.51
C PHE A 902 -6.24 2.36 -10.41
N ILE A 903 -5.81 2.76 -9.21
CA ILE A 903 -5.78 1.92 -8.00
C ILE A 903 -6.52 2.69 -6.89
N LEU A 904 -7.57 2.08 -6.31
CA LEU A 904 -8.42 2.71 -5.29
C LEU A 904 -8.64 1.78 -4.09
N GLY A 905 -8.14 2.18 -2.93
CA GLY A 905 -8.44 1.55 -1.64
C GLY A 905 -9.64 2.21 -0.94
N TRP A 906 -10.56 1.40 -0.41
CA TRP A 906 -11.72 1.83 0.40
C TRP A 906 -11.43 1.82 1.91
N SER A 907 -12.38 2.29 2.74
CA SER A 907 -12.35 2.05 4.20
C SER A 907 -12.09 0.58 4.54
N GLY A 908 -11.34 0.34 5.61
CA GLY A 908 -10.86 -0.98 6.02
C GLY A 908 -9.60 -1.44 5.27
N SER A 909 -9.29 -0.87 4.09
CA SER A 909 -8.15 -1.33 3.30
C SER A 909 -6.80 -0.83 3.81
N GLU A 910 -5.82 -1.72 3.71
CA GLU A 910 -4.40 -1.44 3.93
C GLU A 910 -3.66 -1.59 2.59
N THR A 911 -2.87 -0.59 2.19
CA THR A 911 -2.08 -0.65 0.95
C THR A 911 -0.61 -0.36 1.23
N PHE A 912 0.26 -1.30 0.87
CA PHE A 912 1.70 -1.22 1.10
C PHE A 912 2.43 -1.23 -0.24
N ALA A 913 3.33 -0.27 -0.47
CA ALA A 913 4.12 -0.18 -1.69
C ALA A 913 5.59 0.15 -1.36
N ALA A 914 6.53 -0.69 -1.81
CA ALA A 914 7.95 -0.39 -1.72
C ALA A 914 8.70 -0.66 -3.03
N ASN A 915 9.70 0.19 -3.33
CA ASN A 915 10.57 0.03 -4.48
C ASN A 915 9.81 -0.17 -5.82
N SER A 916 8.58 0.34 -5.95
CA SER A 916 7.70 0.09 -7.10
C SER A 916 7.55 1.32 -7.99
N ARG A 917 7.21 1.11 -9.26
CA ARG A 917 6.94 2.17 -10.24
C ARG A 917 5.48 2.16 -10.65
N PHE A 918 4.77 3.25 -10.47
CA PHE A 918 3.40 3.44 -10.94
C PHE A 918 3.43 4.39 -12.15
N VAL A 919 2.91 3.96 -13.30
CA VAL A 919 3.06 4.68 -14.57
C VAL A 919 1.71 4.99 -15.22
N ALA A 920 1.49 6.27 -15.51
CA ALA A 920 0.40 6.77 -16.34
C ALA A 920 -1.02 6.32 -15.89
N LEU A 921 -1.26 6.26 -14.57
CA LEU A 921 -2.54 5.87 -13.98
C LEU A 921 -3.46 7.07 -13.65
N GLY A 922 -4.76 6.82 -13.59
CA GLY A 922 -5.80 7.74 -13.12
C GLY A 922 -6.19 8.85 -14.09
N TYR A 923 -7.39 9.40 -13.89
CA TYR A 923 -7.98 10.44 -14.75
C TYR A 923 -8.95 11.34 -13.96
N ALA A 924 -9.63 12.26 -14.65
CA ALA A 924 -10.57 13.23 -14.09
C ALA A 924 -11.89 12.64 -13.48
N GLY A 925 -11.97 11.33 -13.23
CA GLY A 925 -13.08 10.70 -12.53
C GLY A 925 -12.98 10.87 -11.01
N GLY A 926 -14.11 11.10 -10.34
CA GLY A 926 -14.15 11.30 -8.89
C GLY A 926 -13.59 10.10 -8.12
N ARG A 927 -12.58 10.35 -7.27
CA ARG A 927 -11.80 9.34 -6.50
C ARG A 927 -10.90 8.41 -7.34
N THR A 928 -10.81 8.58 -8.67
CA THR A 928 -10.03 7.70 -9.57
C THR A 928 -8.79 8.38 -10.15
N TYR A 929 -8.14 9.21 -9.34
CA TYR A 929 -7.11 10.15 -9.78
C TYR A 929 -5.72 9.53 -10.00
N GLY A 930 -5.46 8.31 -9.54
CA GLY A 930 -4.16 7.64 -9.75
C GLY A 930 -3.99 6.46 -8.81
N MET A 931 -3.16 6.66 -7.78
CA MET A 931 -3.21 5.91 -6.53
C MET A 931 -4.12 6.70 -5.56
N SER A 932 -5.19 6.08 -5.07
CA SER A 932 -6.20 6.74 -4.23
C SER A 932 -6.53 5.89 -2.99
N LEU A 933 -6.52 6.48 -1.79
CA LEU A 933 -7.02 5.84 -0.55
C LEU A 933 -8.20 6.63 0.02
N SER A 934 -9.40 6.05 0.07
CA SER A 934 -10.64 6.81 0.26
C SER A 934 -11.61 6.15 1.23
N SER A 935 -12.04 6.85 2.28
CA SER A 935 -13.08 6.32 3.17
C SER A 935 -14.43 6.20 2.45
N GLY A 936 -15.01 5.00 2.59
CA GLY A 936 -16.34 4.59 2.16
C GLY A 936 -16.62 4.63 0.66
N SER A 937 -17.12 3.50 0.13
CA SER A 937 -18.02 3.60 -1.04
C SER A 937 -19.31 4.31 -0.59
N THR A 938 -20.06 4.92 -1.52
CA THR A 938 -21.26 5.70 -1.19
C THR A 938 -22.27 4.93 -0.31
N ASP A 939 -22.34 3.61 -0.48
CA ASP A 939 -23.25 2.71 0.25
C ASP A 939 -22.85 2.51 1.73
N THR A 940 -21.58 2.68 2.10
CA THR A 940 -21.14 2.64 3.52
C THR A 940 -21.37 3.97 4.23
N ILE A 941 -21.11 5.10 3.55
CA ILE A 941 -21.40 6.45 4.05
C ILE A 941 -22.92 6.63 4.28
N VAL A 942 -23.74 6.24 3.31
CA VAL A 942 -25.22 6.31 3.39
C VAL A 942 -25.81 5.40 4.49
N ARG A 943 -25.12 4.31 4.85
CA ARG A 943 -25.56 3.36 5.90
C ARG A 943 -24.95 3.60 7.28
N GLN A 944 -24.07 4.60 7.44
CA GLN A 944 -23.35 4.89 8.69
C GLN A 944 -22.57 3.69 9.26
N VAL A 945 -22.05 2.81 8.40
CA VAL A 945 -21.20 1.69 8.83
C VAL A 945 -19.83 2.25 9.21
N GLN A 946 -19.48 2.20 10.50
CA GLN A 946 -18.16 2.58 11.00
C GLN A 946 -17.09 1.55 10.58
N ALA A 947 -16.58 1.70 9.36
CA ALA A 947 -15.36 1.05 8.92
C ALA A 947 -14.14 1.92 9.24
N ALA A 948 -12.96 1.30 9.39
CA ALA A 948 -11.73 2.03 9.66
C ALA A 948 -11.35 2.95 8.47
N PRO A 949 -10.75 4.12 8.72
CA PRO A 949 -10.05 4.89 7.69
C PRO A 949 -9.02 4.04 6.94
N PRO A 950 -8.88 4.19 5.61
CA PRO A 950 -7.82 3.51 4.87
C PRO A 950 -6.44 4.03 5.30
N THR A 951 -5.44 3.17 5.19
CA THR A 951 -4.06 3.47 5.59
C THR A 951 -3.04 2.76 4.71
N GLY A 952 -1.76 3.12 4.84
CA GLY A 952 -0.71 2.54 4.01
C GLY A 952 0.69 3.07 4.22
N TYR A 953 1.68 2.30 3.73
CA TYR A 953 3.09 2.68 3.71
C TYR A 953 3.57 2.69 2.25
N PHE A 954 4.08 3.83 1.80
CA PHE A 954 4.61 4.07 0.47
C PHE A 954 6.07 4.50 0.63
N ILE A 955 7.00 3.56 0.45
CA ILE A 955 8.43 3.72 0.72
C ILE A 955 9.24 3.59 -0.58
N ASN A 956 9.99 4.63 -0.97
CA ASN A 956 10.89 4.60 -2.13
C ASN A 956 10.21 4.13 -3.45
N ASN A 957 9.00 4.61 -3.77
CA ASN A 957 8.33 4.35 -5.04
C ASN A 957 8.55 5.50 -6.05
N SER A 958 8.29 5.24 -7.33
CA SER A 958 8.24 6.26 -8.40
C SER A 958 6.81 6.36 -8.96
N PHE A 959 6.21 7.54 -8.89
CA PHE A 959 4.87 7.85 -9.40
C PHE A 959 4.99 8.74 -10.64
N GLU A 960 4.88 8.16 -11.83
CA GLU A 960 5.22 8.79 -13.10
C GLU A 960 3.99 9.06 -13.96
N ASN A 961 3.71 10.33 -14.23
CA ASN A 961 2.62 10.81 -15.09
C ASN A 961 1.21 10.31 -14.68
N LEU A 962 1.02 10.03 -13.40
CA LEU A 962 -0.29 9.86 -12.80
C LEU A 962 -1.09 11.18 -12.90
N TYR A 963 -2.43 11.09 -12.91
CA TYR A 963 -3.25 12.29 -13.01
C TYR A 963 -3.12 13.15 -11.74
N TYR A 964 -3.37 12.56 -10.57
CA TYR A 964 -2.78 12.96 -9.28
C TYR A 964 -1.83 11.83 -8.84
N GLY A 965 -0.59 12.14 -8.45
CA GLY A 965 0.40 11.12 -8.07
C GLY A 965 -0.01 10.26 -6.88
N PHE A 966 -0.60 10.88 -5.85
CA PHE A 966 -1.24 10.19 -4.74
C PHE A 966 -2.39 11.03 -4.18
N TYR A 967 -3.55 10.42 -3.98
CA TYR A 967 -4.75 11.04 -3.41
C TYR A 967 -5.23 10.30 -2.16
N ALA A 968 -5.78 11.04 -1.20
CA ALA A 968 -6.45 10.49 -0.03
C ALA A 968 -7.82 11.15 0.21
N PHE A 969 -8.72 10.48 0.93
CA PHE A 969 -9.98 11.05 1.44
C PHE A 969 -10.28 10.37 2.77
N GLU A 970 -10.39 11.16 3.85
CA GLU A 970 -10.66 10.71 5.23
C GLU A 970 -9.75 9.52 5.66
N ALA A 971 -8.49 9.55 5.23
CA ALA A 971 -7.49 8.52 5.47
C ALA A 971 -6.62 8.85 6.70
N LYS A 972 -6.02 7.84 7.33
CA LYS A 972 -5.20 8.05 8.54
C LYS A 972 -3.87 7.32 8.51
N ASP A 973 -2.90 7.90 9.22
CA ASP A 973 -1.60 7.31 9.53
C ASP A 973 -0.75 6.87 8.32
N ILE A 974 -1.00 7.44 7.14
CA ILE A 974 -0.24 7.13 5.93
C ILE A 974 1.22 7.55 6.10
N VAL A 975 2.14 6.61 5.83
CA VAL A 975 3.59 6.84 5.79
C VAL A 975 4.01 6.96 4.34
N PHE A 976 4.23 8.18 3.85
CA PHE A 976 4.59 8.47 2.45
C PHE A 976 6.01 9.04 2.40
N VAL A 977 6.99 8.14 2.25
CA VAL A 977 8.38 8.39 2.67
C VAL A 977 9.39 8.00 1.59
N GLY A 978 10.14 8.98 1.07
CA GLY A 978 11.23 8.77 0.09
C GLY A 978 10.82 8.56 -1.36
N ASN A 979 9.58 8.84 -1.74
CA ASN A 979 9.06 8.58 -3.09
C ASN A 979 9.44 9.70 -4.09
N GLU A 980 9.54 9.34 -5.37
CA GLU A 980 9.69 10.26 -6.49
C GLU A 980 8.32 10.46 -7.18
N LEU A 981 7.91 11.69 -7.46
CA LEU A 981 6.67 12.04 -8.15
C LEU A 981 7.01 12.91 -9.37
N VAL A 982 6.72 12.38 -10.55
CA VAL A 982 7.32 12.82 -11.82
C VAL A 982 6.24 13.18 -12.84
N ASN A 983 6.26 14.41 -13.36
CA ASN A 983 5.45 14.83 -14.50
C ASN A 983 3.93 14.60 -14.32
N GLY A 984 3.43 14.69 -13.08
CA GLY A 984 2.01 14.52 -12.73
C GLY A 984 1.12 15.52 -13.47
N VAL A 985 -0.08 15.10 -13.87
CA VAL A 985 -0.92 15.90 -14.79
C VAL A 985 -1.51 17.12 -14.09
N ILE A 986 -2.04 16.95 -12.87
CA ILE A 986 -2.62 18.04 -12.08
C ILE A 986 -1.80 18.29 -10.81
N TYR A 987 -1.59 17.25 -10.01
CA TYR A 987 -0.86 17.30 -8.73
C TYR A 987 0.21 16.20 -8.66
N GLY A 988 1.29 16.47 -7.91
CA GLY A 988 2.18 15.43 -7.41
C GLY A 988 1.52 14.66 -6.25
N LEU A 989 1.59 15.21 -5.05
CA LEU A 989 1.00 14.65 -3.83
C LEU A 989 -0.20 15.52 -3.39
N ASP A 990 -1.39 14.92 -3.29
CA ASP A 990 -2.68 15.59 -2.97
C ASP A 990 -3.56 14.76 -1.99
N PRO A 991 -3.14 14.56 -0.73
CA PRO A 991 -4.01 13.97 0.28
C PRO A 991 -5.18 14.90 0.59
N HIS A 992 -6.41 14.39 0.61
CA HIS A 992 -7.62 15.20 0.69
C HIS A 992 -8.58 14.86 1.83
N ASP A 993 -9.55 15.77 2.03
CA ASP A 993 -10.71 15.70 2.94
C ASP A 993 -10.49 15.05 4.30
N ARG A 994 -10.25 15.83 5.35
CA ARG A 994 -10.29 15.37 6.76
C ARG A 994 -9.35 14.19 7.08
N SER A 995 -8.37 13.93 6.20
CA SER A 995 -7.29 12.99 6.41
C SER A 995 -6.33 13.52 7.49
N THR A 996 -5.70 12.67 8.29
CA THR A 996 -4.91 13.14 9.44
C THR A 996 -3.75 12.24 9.84
N ASN A 997 -2.77 12.82 10.55
CA ASN A 997 -1.51 12.20 10.97
C ASN A 997 -0.68 11.65 9.78
N LEU A 998 -0.69 12.37 8.67
CA LEU A 998 0.00 11.98 7.44
C LEU A 998 1.48 12.33 7.53
N ARG A 999 2.36 11.37 7.21
CA ARG A 999 3.81 11.48 7.41
C ARG A 999 4.51 11.52 6.05
N MET A 1000 4.61 12.72 5.48
CA MET A 1000 5.08 12.98 4.11
C MET A 1000 6.52 13.49 4.14
N ALA A 1001 7.50 12.58 4.03
CA ALA A 1001 8.91 12.93 4.26
C ALA A 1001 9.91 12.45 3.20
N TYR A 1002 10.93 13.28 2.96
CA TYR A 1002 12.05 13.03 2.03
C TYR A 1002 11.64 12.65 0.60
N ASN A 1003 10.41 12.97 0.18
CA ASN A 1003 9.92 12.74 -1.18
C ASN A 1003 10.50 13.80 -2.13
N THR A 1004 10.46 13.52 -3.43
CA THR A 1004 10.88 14.45 -4.48
C THR A 1004 9.76 14.62 -5.52
N ALA A 1005 9.23 15.83 -5.68
CA ALA A 1005 8.12 16.13 -6.59
C ALA A 1005 8.53 17.18 -7.64
N TYR A 1006 8.48 16.83 -8.93
CA TYR A 1006 8.84 17.74 -10.02
C TYR A 1006 8.06 17.53 -11.33
N GLY A 1007 8.02 18.59 -12.15
CA GLY A 1007 7.43 18.57 -13.48
C GLY A 1007 5.90 18.56 -13.50
N THR A 1008 5.23 18.83 -12.38
CA THR A 1008 3.77 18.81 -12.31
C THR A 1008 3.15 19.86 -13.26
N GLN A 1009 2.30 19.39 -14.17
CA GLN A 1009 1.96 20.10 -15.42
C GLN A 1009 0.89 21.21 -15.27
N LYS A 1010 0.09 21.21 -14.20
CA LYS A 1010 -1.01 22.18 -14.01
C LYS A 1010 -1.07 22.83 -12.62
N LYS A 1011 -0.75 22.13 -11.54
CA LYS A 1011 -0.79 22.67 -10.18
C LYS A 1011 0.43 22.19 -9.36
N HIS A 1012 0.23 21.85 -8.09
CA HIS A 1012 1.25 21.82 -7.05
C HIS A 1012 2.06 20.52 -7.02
N GLY A 1013 3.34 20.62 -6.64
CA GLY A 1013 4.17 19.44 -6.37
C GLY A 1013 3.71 18.67 -5.14
N ILE A 1014 3.44 19.40 -4.04
CA ILE A 1014 2.79 18.89 -2.83
C ILE A 1014 1.68 19.87 -2.43
N ILE A 1015 0.47 19.36 -2.20
CA ILE A 1015 -0.66 20.11 -1.61
C ILE A 1015 -1.32 19.24 -0.53
N ILE A 1016 -1.86 19.88 0.50
CA ILE A 1016 -2.94 19.31 1.32
C ILE A 1016 -4.13 20.29 1.33
N SER A 1017 -5.34 19.75 1.22
CA SER A 1017 -6.64 20.41 0.99
C SER A 1017 -7.66 19.31 1.20
N ARG A 1018 -8.84 19.34 1.79
CA ARG A 1018 -9.50 20.19 2.76
C ARG A 1018 -9.37 19.54 4.14
N GLU A 1019 -9.22 20.32 5.21
CA GLU A 1019 -9.12 19.84 6.59
C GLU A 1019 -8.07 18.74 6.84
N VAL A 1020 -6.93 18.77 6.15
CA VAL A 1020 -5.88 17.76 6.36
C VAL A 1020 -5.05 18.14 7.58
N ASP A 1021 -5.30 17.45 8.69
CA ASP A 1021 -4.92 17.92 10.03
C ASP A 1021 -3.73 17.16 10.64
N ASP A 1022 -3.01 17.84 11.54
CA ASP A 1022 -1.97 17.26 12.42
C ASP A 1022 -0.92 16.44 11.65
N SER A 1023 -0.52 16.95 10.48
CA SER A 1023 0.29 16.24 9.50
C SER A 1023 1.69 16.86 9.30
N PHE A 1024 2.60 16.09 8.71
CA PHE A 1024 4.03 16.37 8.66
C PHE A 1024 4.56 16.40 7.23
N ILE A 1025 5.12 17.53 6.80
CA ILE A 1025 5.79 17.72 5.50
C ILE A 1025 7.27 18.00 5.79
N LEU A 1026 8.10 16.96 5.78
CA LEU A 1026 9.46 16.99 6.35
C LEU A 1026 10.56 16.65 5.32
N GLY A 1027 11.50 17.55 5.06
CA GLY A 1027 12.71 17.24 4.29
C GLY A 1027 12.49 16.91 2.80
N ASN A 1028 11.34 17.26 2.22
CA ASN A 1028 11.01 16.97 0.82
C ASN A 1028 11.71 17.96 -0.14
N LEU A 1029 11.89 17.53 -1.40
CA LEU A 1029 12.37 18.37 -2.50
C LEU A 1029 11.19 18.62 -3.48
N SER A 1030 10.71 19.85 -3.63
CA SER A 1030 9.57 20.16 -4.50
C SER A 1030 9.89 21.29 -5.47
N PHE A 1031 10.21 20.93 -6.72
CA PHE A 1031 10.81 21.87 -7.66
C PHE A 1031 10.30 21.73 -9.09
N GLU A 1032 10.37 22.81 -9.87
CA GLU A 1032 10.01 22.81 -11.31
C GLU A 1032 8.56 22.31 -11.55
N ASN A 1033 7.63 22.68 -10.67
CA ASN A 1033 6.18 22.48 -10.82
C ASN A 1033 5.51 23.78 -11.30
N HIS A 1034 4.38 23.68 -12.02
CA HIS A 1034 3.65 24.86 -12.52
C HIS A 1034 2.94 25.64 -11.39
N GLY A 1035 2.36 24.95 -10.42
CA GLY A 1035 1.81 25.56 -9.20
C GLY A 1035 2.87 25.85 -8.14
N SER A 1036 2.44 26.11 -6.92
CA SER A 1036 3.32 26.19 -5.75
C SER A 1036 4.09 24.88 -5.50
N GLY A 1037 5.28 24.98 -4.91
CA GLY A 1037 6.06 23.81 -4.49
C GLY A 1037 5.38 23.03 -3.36
N ILE A 1038 4.97 23.74 -2.29
CA ILE A 1038 4.19 23.20 -1.17
C ILE A 1038 2.96 24.09 -0.94
N MET A 1039 1.77 23.50 -0.75
CA MET A 1039 0.55 24.23 -0.43
C MET A 1039 -0.25 23.59 0.72
N LEU A 1040 -0.80 24.43 1.61
CA LEU A 1040 -1.88 24.08 2.53
C LEU A 1040 -3.12 24.85 2.06
N ASP A 1041 -4.26 24.19 1.92
CA ASP A 1041 -5.53 24.78 1.47
C ASP A 1041 -6.70 24.34 2.37
N ARG A 1042 -7.79 25.14 2.33
CA ARG A 1042 -9.12 24.81 2.86
C ARG A 1042 -9.11 24.21 4.28
N LEU A 1043 -8.81 25.03 5.28
CA LEU A 1043 -8.98 24.72 6.70
C LEU A 1043 -8.18 23.48 7.20
N SER A 1044 -7.01 23.24 6.60
CA SER A 1044 -6.04 22.23 7.03
C SER A 1044 -5.18 22.75 8.19
N TYR A 1045 -5.32 22.21 9.41
CA TYR A 1045 -4.74 22.75 10.65
C TYR A 1045 -3.57 21.92 11.18
N GLY A 1046 -2.72 22.52 12.02
CA GLY A 1046 -1.76 21.82 12.87
C GLY A 1046 -0.54 21.24 12.13
N THR A 1047 -0.33 21.65 10.87
CA THR A 1047 0.68 21.06 9.99
C THR A 1047 2.08 21.63 10.25
N ILE A 1048 3.08 20.75 10.24
CA ILE A 1048 4.50 21.08 10.39
C ILE A 1048 5.21 20.91 9.06
N VAL A 1049 5.79 22.00 8.54
CA VAL A 1049 6.54 22.07 7.29
C VAL A 1049 8.00 22.37 7.61
N TYR A 1050 8.83 21.33 7.71
CA TYR A 1050 10.20 21.43 8.24
C TYR A 1050 11.28 21.00 7.24
N ALA A 1051 12.34 21.81 7.13
CA ALA A 1051 13.58 21.46 6.42
C ALA A 1051 13.43 21.01 4.94
N ASN A 1052 12.35 21.41 4.25
CA ASN A 1052 12.11 21.13 2.83
C ASN A 1052 12.91 22.09 1.92
N ASP A 1053 13.14 21.71 0.66
CA ASP A 1053 13.63 22.60 -0.41
C ASP A 1053 12.56 22.73 -1.50
N ALA A 1054 11.90 23.88 -1.57
CA ALA A 1054 10.89 24.18 -2.58
C ALA A 1054 11.35 25.34 -3.48
N SER A 1055 11.83 24.97 -4.67
CA SER A 1055 12.65 25.86 -5.51
C SER A 1055 12.34 25.76 -7.01
N ARG A 1056 12.48 26.87 -7.75
CA ARG A 1056 12.22 26.94 -9.21
C ARG A 1056 10.82 26.48 -9.66
N ASN A 1057 9.82 26.53 -8.79
CA ASN A 1057 8.42 26.34 -9.19
C ASN A 1057 7.92 27.62 -9.88
N GLU A 1058 7.02 27.52 -10.86
CA GLU A 1058 6.45 28.71 -11.53
C GLU A 1058 5.47 29.45 -10.59
N GLY A 1059 4.88 28.74 -9.63
CA GLY A 1059 4.07 29.30 -8.55
C GLY A 1059 4.87 29.86 -7.37
N ASP A 1060 4.29 29.75 -6.17
CA ASP A 1060 4.89 30.17 -4.90
C ASP A 1060 5.79 29.06 -4.29
N GLY A 1061 6.77 29.38 -3.45
CA GLY A 1061 7.60 28.36 -2.78
C GLY A 1061 6.80 27.54 -1.79
N PHE A 1062 6.19 28.22 -0.82
CA PHE A 1062 5.15 27.73 0.06
C PHE A 1062 3.93 28.66 0.04
N SER A 1063 2.73 28.10 0.07
CA SER A 1063 1.48 28.87 0.19
C SER A 1063 0.48 28.25 1.19
N ALA A 1064 0.04 29.02 2.18
CA ALA A 1064 -1.13 28.70 3.01
C ALA A 1064 -2.34 29.52 2.53
N MET A 1065 -3.42 28.84 2.16
CA MET A 1065 -4.69 29.42 1.73
C MET A 1065 -5.80 28.94 2.68
N GLU A 1066 -6.47 29.87 3.37
CA GLU A 1066 -7.52 29.56 4.35
C GLU A 1066 -7.16 28.45 5.36
N SER A 1067 -5.87 28.29 5.69
CA SER A 1067 -5.28 27.16 6.44
C SER A 1067 -4.42 27.67 7.59
N PRO A 1068 -5.02 27.93 8.76
CA PRO A 1068 -4.35 28.48 9.93
C PRO A 1068 -3.54 27.41 10.71
N CYS A 1069 -2.85 27.84 11.77
CA CYS A 1069 -2.14 26.96 12.70
C CYS A 1069 -1.06 26.09 12.02
N ALA A 1070 -0.02 26.73 11.46
CA ALA A 1070 1.06 26.02 10.77
C ALA A 1070 2.45 26.52 11.20
N LEU A 1071 3.40 25.58 11.31
CA LEU A 1071 4.81 25.87 11.57
C LEU A 1071 5.65 25.59 10.32
N VAL A 1072 6.15 26.65 9.69
CA VAL A 1072 6.98 26.63 8.47
C VAL A 1072 8.41 27.00 8.84
N ASP A 1073 9.27 26.01 9.08
CA ASP A 1073 10.56 26.21 9.75
C ASP A 1073 11.75 25.57 9.03
N SER A 1074 12.86 26.31 8.95
CA SER A 1074 14.16 25.87 8.43
C SER A 1074 14.19 25.43 6.95
N ASN A 1075 13.13 25.72 6.17
CA ASN A 1075 13.02 25.37 4.75
C ASN A 1075 13.87 26.29 3.85
N VAL A 1076 14.02 25.90 2.57
CA VAL A 1076 14.55 26.73 1.48
C VAL A 1076 13.43 27.03 0.51
N PHE A 1077 13.15 28.33 0.28
CA PHE A 1077 12.18 28.80 -0.70
C PHE A 1077 12.90 29.71 -1.70
N SER A 1078 13.32 29.17 -2.85
CA SER A 1078 14.22 29.90 -3.74
C SER A 1078 13.94 29.84 -5.24
N ALA A 1079 14.11 30.98 -5.91
CA ALA A 1079 13.96 31.16 -7.35
C ALA A 1079 12.58 30.74 -7.91
N ASN A 1080 11.53 30.80 -7.09
CA ASN A 1080 10.16 30.53 -7.53
C ASN A 1080 9.58 31.75 -8.29
N GLY A 1081 8.69 31.49 -9.25
CA GLY A 1081 8.09 32.48 -10.15
C GLY A 1081 7.10 33.45 -9.49
N ARG A 1082 6.71 33.19 -8.24
CA ARG A 1082 5.91 34.09 -7.41
C ARG A 1082 6.64 34.41 -6.09
N ALA A 1083 5.99 34.26 -4.94
CA ALA A 1083 6.58 34.57 -3.64
C ALA A 1083 7.36 33.37 -3.06
N GLY A 1084 8.24 33.62 -2.10
CA GLY A 1084 8.87 32.55 -1.33
C GLY A 1084 7.88 31.89 -0.37
N VAL A 1085 7.21 32.69 0.45
CA VAL A 1085 6.15 32.31 1.38
C VAL A 1085 4.93 33.20 1.14
N LYS A 1086 3.77 32.58 0.96
CA LYS A 1086 2.47 33.25 0.82
C LYS A 1086 1.48 32.76 1.88
N VAL A 1087 0.70 33.68 2.45
CA VAL A 1087 -0.38 33.42 3.40
C VAL A 1087 -1.61 34.21 2.98
N ARG A 1088 -2.73 33.53 2.71
CA ARG A 1088 -4.04 34.13 2.41
C ARG A 1088 -5.07 33.69 3.45
N ASN A 1089 -5.82 34.63 4.05
CA ASN A 1089 -6.96 34.34 4.95
C ASN A 1089 -6.66 33.27 6.04
N SER A 1090 -5.43 33.23 6.55
CA SER A 1090 -4.94 32.22 7.50
C SER A 1090 -4.25 32.89 8.69
N TRP A 1091 -4.43 32.36 9.89
CA TRP A 1091 -3.90 32.91 11.15
C TRP A 1091 -3.03 31.92 11.92
N ASP A 1092 -2.29 32.41 12.91
CA ASP A 1092 -1.33 31.64 13.72
C ASP A 1092 -0.30 30.89 12.84
N ILE A 1093 0.20 31.56 11.79
CA ILE A 1093 1.24 31.03 10.90
C ILE A 1093 2.62 31.44 11.41
N HIS A 1094 3.48 30.47 11.67
CA HIS A 1094 4.87 30.66 12.07
C HIS A 1094 5.81 30.39 10.90
N VAL A 1095 6.72 31.33 10.64
CA VAL A 1095 7.70 31.25 9.55
C VAL A 1095 9.08 31.49 10.15
N GLU A 1096 9.79 30.43 10.53
CA GLU A 1096 11.01 30.51 11.35
C GLU A 1096 12.27 29.99 10.63
N GLY A 1097 13.39 30.71 10.68
CA GLY A 1097 14.71 30.20 10.28
C GLY A 1097 14.92 29.87 8.79
N ASN A 1098 13.91 30.10 7.94
CA ASN A 1098 13.90 29.73 6.52
C ASN A 1098 14.90 30.55 5.69
N GLN A 1099 15.29 30.00 4.53
CA GLN A 1099 16.15 30.65 3.54
C GLN A 1099 15.34 31.02 2.29
N ILE A 1100 14.98 32.29 2.18
CA ILE A 1100 14.01 32.81 1.21
C ILE A 1100 14.72 33.67 0.17
N ARG A 1101 15.06 33.09 -0.98
CA ARG A 1101 16.04 33.66 -1.92
C ARG A 1101 15.55 33.82 -3.36
N GLY A 1102 15.64 35.03 -3.92
CA GLY A 1102 15.53 35.25 -5.36
C GLY A 1102 14.16 34.93 -5.98
N ASN A 1103 13.09 34.90 -5.18
CA ASN A 1103 11.74 34.68 -5.69
C ASN A 1103 11.22 35.96 -6.35
N ALA A 1104 10.46 35.83 -7.46
CA ALA A 1104 10.15 36.97 -8.32
C ALA A 1104 9.20 38.01 -7.70
N ALA A 1105 8.37 37.60 -6.73
CA ALA A 1105 7.49 38.48 -5.95
C ALA A 1105 8.07 38.74 -4.55
N ALA A 1106 7.25 38.68 -3.49
CA ALA A 1106 7.72 38.88 -2.13
C ALA A 1106 8.54 37.69 -1.60
N GLY A 1107 9.45 37.93 -0.66
CA GLY A 1107 10.02 36.87 0.18
C GLY A 1107 8.93 36.28 1.07
N ILE A 1108 8.26 37.14 1.85
CA ILE A 1108 7.10 36.77 2.68
C ILE A 1108 5.94 37.71 2.37
N GLU A 1109 4.76 37.15 2.07
CA GLU A 1109 3.52 37.87 1.79
C GLU A 1109 2.34 37.33 2.63
N ALA A 1110 1.65 38.20 3.37
CA ALA A 1110 0.45 37.84 4.13
C ALA A 1110 -0.72 38.78 3.82
N TYR A 1111 -1.87 38.24 3.38
CA TYR A 1111 -2.99 39.06 2.93
C TYR A 1111 -4.38 38.43 3.18
N ILE A 1112 -5.40 39.28 3.10
CA ILE A 1112 -6.80 38.86 3.04
C ILE A 1112 -7.39 39.11 1.64
N ASP A 1113 -8.40 38.34 1.28
CA ASP A 1113 -9.02 38.37 -0.06
C ASP A 1113 -10.50 38.03 0.04
N ASN A 1114 -11.36 38.78 -0.66
CA ASN A 1114 -12.80 38.49 -0.74
C ASN A 1114 -13.04 37.36 -1.75
N LEU A 1115 -13.17 36.12 -1.28
CA LEU A 1115 -13.35 34.97 -2.16
C LEU A 1115 -14.72 34.94 -2.86
N VAL A 1116 -15.72 35.68 -2.35
CA VAL A 1116 -17.05 35.76 -2.99
C VAL A 1116 -17.00 36.58 -4.29
N GLU A 1117 -16.03 37.49 -4.42
CA GLU A 1117 -15.82 38.33 -5.61
C GLU A 1117 -14.59 37.88 -6.44
N ALA A 1118 -13.81 36.92 -5.95
CA ALA A 1118 -12.63 36.42 -6.64
C ALA A 1118 -13.02 35.40 -7.73
N GLU A 1119 -12.80 35.76 -9.00
CA GLU A 1119 -12.92 34.89 -10.19
C GLU A 1119 -12.36 33.47 -9.97
N LYS A 1120 -11.23 33.35 -9.27
CA LYS A 1120 -10.57 32.06 -8.93
C LYS A 1120 -11.26 31.26 -7.82
N SER A 1121 -12.47 31.63 -7.43
CA SER A 1121 -13.28 31.00 -6.38
C SER A 1121 -14.76 30.90 -6.76
N GLU A 1122 -15.11 31.12 -8.04
CA GLU A 1122 -16.47 30.94 -8.59
C GLU A 1122 -17.05 29.54 -8.32
N PHE A 1123 -16.20 28.51 -8.28
CA PHE A 1123 -16.57 27.11 -8.00
C PHE A 1123 -16.36 26.69 -6.53
N ARG A 1124 -16.20 27.64 -5.59
CA ARG A 1124 -16.02 27.32 -4.16
C ARG A 1124 -17.38 27.22 -3.48
N ASP A 1125 -17.68 26.05 -2.93
CA ASP A 1125 -18.79 25.90 -1.99
C ASP A 1125 -18.43 26.59 -0.67
N PHE A 1126 -19.20 27.61 -0.26
CA PHE A 1126 -18.94 28.36 0.98
C PHE A 1126 -19.64 27.78 2.21
N GLU A 1127 -20.47 26.74 2.07
CA GLU A 1127 -20.98 25.93 3.19
C GLU A 1127 -19.98 24.82 3.57
N GLU A 1128 -19.29 24.20 2.60
CA GLU A 1128 -18.22 23.22 2.86
C GLU A 1128 -16.83 23.85 3.03
N ASP A 1129 -16.48 24.89 2.25
CA ASP A 1129 -15.21 25.63 2.35
C ASP A 1129 -15.40 27.09 2.83
N PRO A 1130 -15.92 27.34 4.04
CA PRO A 1130 -15.98 28.71 4.57
C PRO A 1130 -14.59 29.35 4.65
N PHE A 1131 -14.55 30.68 4.60
CA PHE A 1131 -13.31 31.44 4.75
C PHE A 1131 -13.51 32.62 5.70
N TYR A 1132 -12.42 33.02 6.35
CA TYR A 1132 -12.40 34.12 7.31
C TYR A 1132 -11.36 35.13 6.82
N PRO A 1133 -11.73 36.40 6.53
CA PRO A 1133 -10.79 37.40 6.01
C PRO A 1133 -9.88 37.94 7.13
N ILE A 1134 -9.04 37.05 7.63
CA ILE A 1134 -8.10 37.23 8.74
C ILE A 1134 -6.75 36.69 8.29
N ALA A 1135 -5.73 37.53 8.25
CA ALA A 1135 -4.36 37.08 8.04
C ALA A 1135 -3.47 37.50 9.21
N THR A 1136 -2.77 36.53 9.81
CA THR A 1136 -1.72 36.81 10.80
C THR A 1136 -0.47 35.96 10.53
N ILE A 1137 0.69 36.52 10.88
CA ILE A 1137 1.99 35.86 10.66
C ILE A 1137 3.02 36.27 11.72
N ALA A 1138 3.80 35.30 12.20
CA ALA A 1138 5.02 35.53 12.97
C ALA A 1138 6.23 35.04 12.15
N ALA A 1139 7.03 35.96 11.63
CA ALA A 1139 8.22 35.66 10.84
C ALA A 1139 9.48 35.94 11.66
N ARG A 1140 10.29 34.90 11.90
CA ARG A 1140 11.41 34.90 12.85
C ARG A 1140 12.71 34.34 12.25
N ASP A 1141 13.84 34.96 12.54
CA ASP A 1141 15.20 34.44 12.26
C ASP A 1141 15.45 34.01 10.78
N ASN A 1142 14.59 34.42 9.82
CA ASN A 1142 14.69 34.04 8.41
C ASN A 1142 15.81 34.83 7.69
N VAL A 1143 16.38 34.23 6.63
CA VAL A 1143 17.23 34.94 5.66
C VAL A 1143 16.38 35.31 4.45
N ILE A 1144 16.24 36.61 4.17
CA ILE A 1144 15.45 37.15 3.06
C ILE A 1144 16.41 37.85 2.09
N GLU A 1145 16.57 37.28 0.90
CA GLU A 1145 17.63 37.68 -0.04
C GLU A 1145 17.15 37.82 -1.49
N LYS A 1146 17.46 38.95 -2.13
CA LYS A 1146 17.28 39.19 -3.58
C LYS A 1146 15.87 38.92 -4.16
N ASN A 1147 14.82 38.91 -3.36
CA ASN A 1147 13.43 38.74 -3.82
C ASN A 1147 12.91 40.06 -4.45
N GLY A 1148 11.81 40.02 -5.21
CA GLY A 1148 11.19 41.24 -5.77
C GLY A 1148 10.69 42.24 -4.71
N VAL A 1149 10.30 41.75 -3.54
CA VAL A 1149 10.07 42.52 -2.29
C VAL A 1149 10.53 41.68 -1.09
N GLY A 1150 11.04 42.27 -0.01
CA GLY A 1150 11.36 41.55 1.23
C GLY A 1150 10.10 41.01 1.95
N LEU A 1151 9.39 41.91 2.64
CA LEU A 1151 8.13 41.64 3.34
C LEU A 1151 6.95 42.37 2.68
N SER A 1152 5.77 41.76 2.61
CA SER A 1152 4.56 42.35 2.06
C SER A 1152 3.34 42.00 2.92
N THR A 1153 2.43 42.95 3.17
CA THR A 1153 1.11 42.66 3.73
C THR A 1153 0.00 43.41 3.01
N ARG A 1154 -1.18 42.81 2.84
CA ARG A 1154 -2.40 43.50 2.35
C ARG A 1154 -3.60 43.11 3.21
N GLY A 1155 -4.03 44.00 4.10
CA GLY A 1155 -5.11 43.73 5.06
C GLY A 1155 -4.77 42.66 6.10
N ALA A 1156 -3.48 42.38 6.34
CA ALA A 1156 -3.08 41.56 7.48
C ALA A 1156 -3.53 42.25 8.79
N SER A 1157 -4.09 41.46 9.70
CA SER A 1157 -4.60 41.99 10.98
C SER A 1157 -3.46 42.18 11.97
N GLU A 1158 -2.50 41.26 12.00
CA GLU A 1158 -1.26 41.37 12.77
C GLU A 1158 -0.11 40.66 12.07
N ALA A 1159 1.07 41.29 12.04
CA ALA A 1159 2.30 40.67 11.58
C ALA A 1159 3.45 40.97 12.56
N MET A 1160 4.10 39.93 13.06
CA MET A 1160 5.26 40.02 13.95
C MET A 1160 6.54 39.68 13.18
N PHE A 1161 7.57 40.50 13.32
CA PHE A 1161 8.86 40.31 12.66
C PHE A 1161 10.02 40.38 13.66
N PHE A 1162 10.86 39.35 13.70
CA PHE A 1162 11.94 39.22 14.70
C PHE A 1162 13.23 38.63 14.10
N ARG A 1163 14.32 39.40 14.14
CA ARG A 1163 15.68 39.06 13.65
C ARG A 1163 15.73 38.52 12.21
N ASN A 1164 14.80 38.93 11.36
CA ASN A 1164 14.85 38.57 9.93
C ASN A 1164 16.01 39.30 9.26
N LYS A 1165 16.95 38.55 8.67
CA LYS A 1165 18.16 39.08 8.05
C LYS A 1165 17.94 39.35 6.57
N PHE A 1166 17.93 40.62 6.20
CA PHE A 1166 17.86 41.07 4.81
C PHE A 1166 19.26 41.11 4.18
N ILE A 1167 19.45 40.44 3.04
CA ILE A 1167 20.73 40.38 2.30
C ILE A 1167 20.47 40.79 0.85
N ASP A 1168 21.18 41.78 0.32
CA ASP A 1168 21.04 42.27 -1.06
C ASP A 1168 19.59 42.54 -1.51
N GLN A 1169 18.69 42.85 -0.56
CA GLN A 1169 17.23 42.89 -0.74
C GLN A 1169 16.74 44.25 -1.28
N LEU A 1170 17.45 44.77 -2.29
CA LEU A 1170 17.20 46.06 -2.92
C LEU A 1170 16.27 45.92 -4.15
N PRO A 1171 15.44 46.94 -4.48
CA PRO A 1171 15.26 48.20 -3.77
C PRO A 1171 14.06 48.20 -2.79
N ARG A 1172 13.35 47.07 -2.62
CA ARG A 1172 12.09 46.99 -1.85
C ARG A 1172 12.21 46.05 -0.66
N TYR A 1173 12.48 46.58 0.53
CA TYR A 1173 12.46 45.81 1.78
C TYR A 1173 11.04 45.52 2.28
N ALA A 1174 10.11 46.47 2.12
CA ALA A 1174 8.73 46.37 2.56
C ALA A 1174 7.75 46.75 1.43
N GLY A 1175 6.57 46.13 1.42
CA GLY A 1175 5.50 46.33 0.43
C GLY A 1175 4.09 46.26 1.03
N GLY A 1176 3.10 46.59 0.20
CA GLY A 1176 1.71 46.69 0.63
C GLY A 1176 1.51 47.69 1.77
N ASP A 1177 0.71 47.33 2.76
CA ASP A 1177 0.39 48.16 3.92
C ASP A 1177 1.59 48.52 4.79
N LEU A 1178 2.67 47.73 4.77
CA LEU A 1178 3.89 48.03 5.52
C LEU A 1178 4.63 49.26 4.96
N LYS A 1179 4.37 49.65 3.71
CA LYS A 1179 5.16 50.64 2.96
C LYS A 1179 5.33 52.01 3.67
N PRO A 1180 4.31 52.62 4.31
CA PRO A 1180 4.46 53.93 4.97
C PRO A 1180 5.39 53.89 6.19
N LEU A 1181 5.50 52.75 6.87
CA LEU A 1181 6.29 52.55 8.09
C LEU A 1181 7.47 51.58 7.85
N GLY A 1182 7.81 51.33 6.59
CA GLY A 1182 8.67 50.20 6.20
C GLY A 1182 10.09 50.25 6.76
N LEU A 1183 10.67 51.44 6.93
CA LEU A 1183 12.01 51.59 7.52
C LEU A 1183 12.00 51.26 9.02
N ASP A 1184 11.05 51.81 9.79
CA ASP A 1184 10.85 51.49 11.21
C ASP A 1184 10.65 49.99 11.42
N ILE A 1185 9.79 49.37 10.61
CA ILE A 1185 9.47 47.94 10.70
C ILE A 1185 10.70 47.09 10.40
N ILE A 1186 11.47 47.39 9.36
CA ILE A 1186 12.66 46.62 8.97
C ILE A 1186 13.80 46.79 9.98
N ALA A 1187 14.05 48.01 10.47
CA ALA A 1187 15.06 48.27 11.49
C ALA A 1187 14.72 47.58 12.83
N ARG A 1188 13.52 47.80 13.36
CA ARG A 1188 13.06 47.15 14.60
C ARG A 1188 13.05 45.63 14.46
N SER A 1189 12.61 45.08 13.31
CA SER A 1189 12.67 43.65 13.00
C SER A 1189 14.10 43.10 13.12
N MET A 1190 15.11 43.79 12.60
CA MET A 1190 16.50 43.33 12.67
C MET A 1190 17.12 43.43 14.08
N GLU A 1191 16.67 44.36 14.92
CA GLU A 1191 17.29 44.66 16.23
C GLU A 1191 16.56 44.05 17.44
N SER A 1192 15.31 44.47 17.68
CA SER A 1192 14.59 44.29 18.96
C SER A 1192 13.24 43.58 18.82
N GLY A 1193 12.79 43.38 17.58
CA GLY A 1193 11.45 42.89 17.26
C GLY A 1193 10.45 44.00 16.98
N VAL A 1194 9.45 43.65 16.19
CA VAL A 1194 8.30 44.51 15.90
C VAL A 1194 7.02 43.69 15.73
N SER A 1195 5.93 44.21 16.29
CA SER A 1195 4.56 43.80 16.05
C SER A 1195 3.87 44.93 15.29
N VAL A 1196 3.28 44.59 14.15
CA VAL A 1196 2.53 45.49 13.27
C VAL A 1196 1.07 45.06 13.32
N ARG A 1197 0.24 45.80 14.06
CA ARG A 1197 -1.20 45.49 14.26
C ARG A 1197 -2.07 46.48 13.50
N SER A 1198 -3.20 46.03 12.96
CA SER A 1198 -4.27 46.92 12.52
C SER A 1198 -4.88 47.66 13.71
N VAL A 1199 -5.38 48.89 13.48
CA VAL A 1199 -6.21 49.62 14.46
C VAL A 1199 -7.53 48.91 14.77
N CYS A 1200 -7.93 47.93 13.94
CA CYS A 1200 -9.06 47.04 14.19
C CYS A 1200 -8.59 45.58 14.09
N MET A 1201 -8.78 44.82 15.17
CA MET A 1201 -8.45 43.39 15.22
C MET A 1201 -9.75 42.56 15.10
N PRO A 1202 -9.83 41.62 14.13
CA PRO A 1202 -10.98 40.75 13.99
C PRO A 1202 -10.95 39.64 15.04
N LYS A 1203 -12.12 39.14 15.45
CA LYS A 1203 -12.19 37.90 16.23
C LYS A 1203 -11.83 36.70 15.34
N ILE A 1204 -11.27 35.64 15.92
CA ILE A 1204 -11.08 34.34 15.26
C ILE A 1204 -12.23 33.37 15.58
N PRO A 1205 -12.59 32.45 14.67
CA PRO A 1205 -13.45 31.32 15.00
C PRO A 1205 -12.73 30.39 15.99
N VAL A 1206 -13.50 29.70 16.84
CA VAL A 1206 -13.00 28.64 17.76
C VAL A 1206 -13.68 27.30 17.54
N ASP A 1207 -14.30 27.12 16.37
CA ASP A 1207 -14.92 25.85 15.96
C ASP A 1207 -13.88 24.71 15.86
N LYS A 1208 -12.60 25.06 15.64
CA LYS A 1208 -11.44 24.16 15.54
C LYS A 1208 -10.23 24.78 16.25
N GLU A 1209 -9.74 24.18 17.33
CA GLU A 1209 -8.59 24.68 18.11
C GLU A 1209 -7.24 24.36 17.44
N CYS A 1210 -6.30 25.31 17.47
CA CYS A 1210 -4.93 25.09 16.99
C CYS A 1210 -4.14 24.09 17.85
N SER A 1211 -3.92 22.88 17.33
CA SER A 1211 -3.23 21.78 18.02
C SER A 1211 -1.76 22.08 18.36
N LEU A 1212 -1.08 22.93 17.57
CA LEU A 1212 0.30 23.36 17.84
C LEU A 1212 0.36 24.35 19.01
N SER A 1213 -0.57 25.30 19.05
CA SER A 1213 -0.70 26.27 20.15
C SER A 1213 -1.10 25.59 21.47
N ARG A 1214 -2.07 24.64 21.42
CA ARG A 1214 -2.45 23.81 22.57
C ARG A 1214 -1.30 23.00 23.15
N ARG A 1215 -0.33 22.59 22.32
CA ARG A 1215 0.89 21.85 22.71
C ARG A 1215 2.06 22.76 23.12
N GLY A 1216 1.89 24.08 23.12
CA GLY A 1216 2.97 25.05 23.42
C GLY A 1216 4.06 25.13 22.34
N ILE A 1217 3.83 24.53 21.15
CA ILE A 1217 4.79 24.49 20.04
C ILE A 1217 4.91 25.87 19.39
N ILE A 1218 3.78 26.57 19.23
CA ILE A 1218 3.69 27.96 18.79
C ILE A 1218 2.88 28.79 19.80
N PHE A 1219 2.93 30.12 19.69
CA PHE A 1219 2.04 30.99 20.46
C PHE A 1219 0.84 31.40 19.58
N ALA A 1220 -0.33 31.62 20.19
CA ALA A 1220 -1.44 32.26 19.49
C ALA A 1220 -1.08 33.73 19.22
N GLN A 1221 -1.12 34.14 17.96
CA GLN A 1221 -0.94 35.53 17.54
C GLN A 1221 -2.22 36.32 17.82
N SER A 1222 -3.37 35.67 17.60
CA SER A 1222 -4.67 36.22 17.98
C SER A 1222 -4.90 36.18 19.50
N ALA A 1223 -4.69 37.33 20.16
CA ALA A 1223 -5.11 37.55 21.55
C ALA A 1223 -6.61 37.90 21.69
N GLN A 1224 -7.45 37.54 20.71
CA GLN A 1224 -8.85 37.95 20.63
C GLN A 1224 -9.81 36.92 21.23
N PRO A 1225 -10.93 37.35 21.85
CA PRO A 1225 -11.96 36.42 22.31
C PRO A 1225 -12.64 35.75 21.11
N GLY A 1226 -12.61 34.43 21.09
CA GLY A 1226 -13.17 33.62 20.02
C GLY A 1226 -14.69 33.75 19.84
N PHE A 1227 -15.19 33.21 18.74
CA PHE A 1227 -16.61 32.96 18.51
C PHE A 1227 -16.85 31.55 17.96
N ALA A 1228 -18.00 30.97 18.30
CA ALA A 1228 -18.50 29.77 17.65
C ALA A 1228 -19.53 30.16 16.57
N GLY A 1229 -19.82 29.24 15.64
CA GLY A 1229 -20.71 29.47 14.50
C GLY A 1229 -22.13 29.99 14.82
N ALA A 1230 -22.78 30.51 13.77
CA ALA A 1230 -24.15 31.05 13.70
C ALA A 1230 -24.48 32.31 14.54
N ASP A 1231 -24.04 32.43 15.79
CA ASP A 1231 -24.34 33.60 16.65
C ASP A 1231 -23.38 34.80 16.45
N ALA A 1232 -22.52 34.74 15.43
CA ALA A 1232 -21.46 35.70 15.21
C ALA A 1232 -21.87 36.86 14.28
N ALA A 1233 -22.25 38.00 14.86
CA ALA A 1233 -22.08 39.31 14.22
C ALA A 1233 -20.57 39.63 14.13
N ALA A 1234 -19.88 38.95 13.22
CA ALA A 1234 -18.43 38.91 13.16
C ALA A 1234 -17.85 40.20 12.57
N ASN A 1235 -17.33 41.08 13.42
CA ASN A 1235 -16.53 42.22 12.97
C ASN A 1235 -15.16 41.71 12.47
N TYR A 1236 -15.06 41.45 11.17
CA TYR A 1236 -13.79 41.14 10.50
C TYR A 1236 -12.98 42.40 10.11
N CYS A 1237 -13.39 43.58 10.57
CA CYS A 1237 -12.78 44.88 10.24
C CYS A 1237 -12.88 45.32 8.77
N VAL A 1238 -13.49 44.52 7.89
CA VAL A 1238 -13.66 44.79 6.45
C VAL A 1238 -14.58 45.99 6.13
N ASP A 1239 -15.47 46.35 7.05
CA ASP A 1239 -16.31 47.56 6.96
C ASP A 1239 -15.75 48.75 7.79
N THR A 1240 -14.63 48.55 8.49
CA THR A 1240 -14.06 49.58 9.37
C THR A 1240 -13.24 50.57 8.54
N ILE A 1241 -13.84 51.73 8.22
CA ILE A 1241 -13.21 52.81 7.47
C ILE A 1241 -11.83 53.15 8.07
N GLY A 1242 -10.80 53.14 7.22
CA GLY A 1242 -9.40 53.40 7.61
C GLY A 1242 -8.62 52.16 8.04
N SER A 1243 -9.25 51.00 8.23
CA SER A 1243 -8.52 49.76 8.49
C SER A 1243 -7.81 49.25 7.21
N PRO A 1244 -6.64 48.59 7.35
CA PRO A 1244 -6.04 47.82 6.26
C PRO A 1244 -6.99 46.76 5.71
N GLN A 1245 -7.80 46.11 6.56
CA GLN A 1245 -8.73 45.07 6.14
C GLN A 1245 -9.78 45.60 5.16
N ALA A 1246 -10.37 46.77 5.44
CA ALA A 1246 -11.38 47.37 4.58
C ALA A 1246 -10.81 47.76 3.20
N ALA A 1247 -9.60 48.33 3.17
CA ALA A 1247 -8.91 48.68 1.93
C ALA A 1247 -8.46 47.45 1.12
N ALA A 1248 -8.27 46.30 1.77
CA ALA A 1248 -7.85 45.05 1.14
C ALA A 1248 -9.02 44.19 0.62
N PHE A 1249 -10.12 44.16 1.37
CA PHE A 1249 -11.30 43.31 1.10
C PHE A 1249 -12.28 43.97 0.12
N ASN A 1250 -12.46 45.30 0.22
CA ASN A 1250 -13.30 46.09 -0.66
C ASN A 1250 -12.42 47.03 -1.53
N PRO A 1251 -11.63 46.50 -2.48
CA PRO A 1251 -10.76 47.32 -3.32
C PRO A 1251 -11.62 48.27 -4.18
N GLN A 1252 -11.41 49.58 -4.05
CA GLN A 1252 -12.18 50.55 -4.82
C GLN A 1252 -11.98 50.34 -6.33
N THR A 1253 -13.08 50.19 -7.05
CA THR A 1253 -13.10 50.16 -8.51
C THR A 1253 -12.63 51.51 -9.05
N GLY A 1254 -11.37 51.56 -9.48
CA GLY A 1254 -10.78 52.75 -10.07
C GLY A 1254 -11.46 53.12 -11.40
N ASN A 1255 -11.81 54.40 -11.54
CA ASN A 1255 -12.03 55.05 -12.85
C ASN A 1255 -10.68 55.39 -13.50
#